data_AF-A0A974PMJ9-F1
#
_entry.id   AF-A0A974PMJ9-F1
#
_cell.length_a   1.000
_cell.length_b   1.000
_cell.length_c   1.000
_cell.angle_alpha   90.00
_cell.angle_beta   90.00
_cell.angle_gamma   90.00
#
_symmetry.space_group_name_H-M   'P 1'
#
loop_
_entity.id
_entity.type
_entity.pdbx_description
1 polymer ?
#
loop_
_entity_poly.entity_id
_entity_poly.type
_entity_poly.pdbx_seq_one_letter_code
_entity_poly.pdbx_strand_id
1 'polypeptide(L)'
;MSLSALAVASLSTFASVANAAEDKPGIAPPNCTAPNDKECYKEIRIVNNTNATVYAIIQGSIQLTEAMNNCIGDVWLQRALANPTKCFPVKSDYYIYVNPKTGIKKGETASVMLPWWTKLDQVKDKAADEYVDWWRGARIYLFDDQTALNDSYTINSGNKGKQVFPVAGNGPSPKCAPASGTNKCVPAELGVYRIQPTIIGSAIRTQTPFQLNEWTFANVLSVSNGGTLIDLNVGYNVSNVDQLYLPVALAPIRPTNDVGFMGSVMGVDEFRKRLVAFTGANADQTNATKWPIYNNPINAQTKKRRYPNAGIRVPSTLTAFNYYMEPAFVDGDTKLPEIIPLSKPFDRTKLPTDFRAIEVNWQNCTTAPYTNCQPGMKDWYLPIKKAMDDSYKIYLAKCFKATSSPKFMRPDPPSMLPELETYMRFLHGWVPFRVDNVGAGGACTTAMVPDLPLTEQPPDKNGMAPVNYMTIQYDFDKFGTKGIQRFNPYSQLIHGKVADGYLDMSAYAFSIDDHESFQSFAGSGLILAVGGPTGLPLNKRVPQKLPPYYDWYTAAVTPGYLKGDTGWAAYGICSETADKEFPTEDGGVMGIDPRTAVAPCPITFKDKTGKLYKFKILKFSTAGTMPFQIWPQFTSTPANQFDPTVVSCTNPGDDWCKYIVERAQLKDPLKQNKPTFTLSTRKPN
;
A
#
# COMPACT_ATOMS: atom_id res chain seq x y z
N MET A 1 12.79 14.80 12.62
CA MET A 1 11.45 14.32 12.20
C MET A 1 11.58 12.82 11.98
N SER A 2 10.72 12.01 12.57
CA SER A 2 10.72 10.56 12.35
C SER A 2 10.54 10.22 10.86
N LEU A 3 11.21 9.16 10.38
CA LEU A 3 10.94 8.51 9.08
C LEU A 3 9.42 8.33 8.83
N SER A 4 8.64 8.14 9.89
CA SER A 4 7.18 7.97 9.81
C SER A 4 6.42 9.25 9.50
N ALA A 5 6.96 10.44 9.80
CA ALA A 5 6.21 11.71 9.74
C ALA A 5 6.06 12.29 8.33
N LEU A 6 6.90 11.87 7.36
CA LEU A 6 6.75 12.28 5.95
C LEU A 6 6.01 11.26 5.08
N ALA A 7 5.85 10.01 5.53
CA ALA A 7 4.83 9.11 4.98
C ALA A 7 3.41 9.55 5.40
N VAL A 8 3.29 10.28 6.52
CA VAL A 8 2.01 10.85 7.00
C VAL A 8 1.47 11.92 6.06
N ALA A 9 2.31 12.58 5.25
CA ALA A 9 1.87 13.64 4.33
C ALA A 9 1.21 13.12 3.04
N SER A 10 1.20 11.80 2.78
CA SER A 10 0.42 11.19 1.69
C SER A 10 -0.62 10.17 2.17
N LEU A 11 -0.77 9.97 3.49
CA LEU A 11 -1.82 9.13 4.08
C LEU A 11 -3.13 9.88 4.36
N SER A 12 -3.20 11.19 4.08
CA SER A 12 -4.45 11.97 4.13
C SER A 12 -5.20 11.89 2.80
N THR A 13 -5.51 10.67 2.40
CA THR A 13 -6.72 10.24 1.71
C THR A 13 -6.48 8.76 1.48
N PHE A 14 -7.14 7.91 2.26
CA PHE A 14 -7.84 6.84 1.58
C PHE A 14 -8.70 7.56 0.54
N ALA A 15 -8.13 7.81 -0.64
CA ALA A 15 -8.92 7.74 -1.84
C ALA A 15 -9.38 6.29 -1.80
N SER A 16 -10.49 6.08 -1.06
CA SER A 16 -11.49 5.14 -1.45
C SER A 16 -11.39 5.12 -2.94
N VAL A 17 -11.08 3.97 -3.52
CA VAL A 17 -11.38 3.76 -4.93
C VAL A 17 -12.76 4.38 -5.06
N ALA A 18 -12.81 5.53 -5.72
CA ALA A 18 -14.03 6.04 -6.26
C ALA A 18 -14.27 5.08 -7.44
N ASN A 19 -14.50 3.79 -7.14
CA ASN A 19 -15.73 3.18 -7.59
C ASN A 19 -16.73 4.26 -7.30
N ALA A 20 -17.16 4.93 -8.37
CA ALA A 20 -18.13 6.02 -8.31
C ALA A 20 -19.02 5.74 -7.10
N ALA A 21 -19.00 6.65 -6.12
CA ALA A 21 -19.91 6.58 -5.00
C ALA A 21 -21.31 6.82 -5.57
N GLU A 22 -21.80 5.84 -6.34
CA GLU A 22 -23.19 5.59 -6.61
C GLU A 22 -23.81 5.39 -5.24
N ASP A 23 -24.70 6.31 -4.88
CA ASP A 23 -25.78 6.24 -3.89
C ASP A 23 -25.82 4.98 -3.00
N LYS A 24 -24.74 4.68 -2.26
CA LYS A 24 -24.80 3.65 -1.23
C LYS A 24 -25.62 4.22 -0.08
N PRO A 25 -26.76 3.59 0.29
CA PRO A 25 -27.56 4.07 1.40
C PRO A 25 -26.70 4.07 2.66
N GLY A 26 -26.79 5.13 3.44
CA GLY A 26 -26.04 5.26 4.69
C GLY A 26 -26.40 4.12 5.66
N ILE A 27 -25.38 3.60 6.35
CA ILE A 27 -25.57 2.57 7.37
C ILE A 27 -25.79 3.26 8.72
N ALA A 28 -26.79 2.79 9.47
CA ALA A 28 -27.04 3.24 10.82
C ALA A 28 -25.94 2.73 11.77
N PRO A 29 -25.49 3.56 12.73
CA PRO A 29 -24.49 3.10 13.68
C PRO A 29 -25.05 2.04 14.64
N PRO A 30 -24.33 0.94 14.96
CA PRO A 30 -24.68 0.08 16.08
C PRO A 30 -24.82 0.86 17.39
N ASN A 31 -25.82 0.46 18.18
CA ASN A 31 -26.09 1.09 19.47
C ASN A 31 -25.13 0.56 20.54
N CYS A 32 -24.12 1.35 20.89
CA CYS A 32 -23.03 0.94 21.80
C CYS A 32 -23.19 1.47 23.22
N THR A 33 -24.41 1.37 23.76
CA THR A 33 -24.71 1.80 25.13
C THR A 33 -24.31 0.79 26.19
N ALA A 34 -24.20 -0.51 25.87
CA ALA A 34 -23.76 -1.53 26.84
C ALA A 34 -22.33 -2.05 26.54
N PRO A 35 -21.51 -2.35 27.58
CA PRO A 35 -20.13 -2.81 27.42
C PRO A 35 -19.94 -4.16 26.69
N ASN A 36 -21.02 -4.90 26.40
CA ASN A 36 -21.00 -6.26 25.88
C ASN A 36 -21.79 -6.45 24.58
N ASP A 37 -22.27 -5.38 23.96
CA ASP A 37 -23.01 -5.47 22.70
C ASP A 37 -22.09 -5.97 21.59
N LYS A 38 -22.36 -7.17 21.07
CA LYS A 38 -21.48 -7.83 20.08
C LYS A 38 -21.27 -7.00 18.82
N GLU A 39 -22.28 -6.25 18.41
CA GLU A 39 -22.25 -5.38 17.23
C GLU A 39 -21.27 -4.21 17.38
N CYS A 40 -20.88 -3.88 18.62
CA CYS A 40 -19.93 -2.83 18.94
C CYS A 40 -18.48 -3.28 18.92
N TYR A 41 -18.21 -4.53 18.58
CA TYR A 41 -16.89 -5.11 18.62
C TYR A 41 -16.52 -5.81 17.33
N LYS A 42 -15.24 -5.70 16.97
CA LYS A 42 -14.58 -6.58 16.01
C LYS A 42 -13.34 -7.19 16.61
N GLU A 43 -12.99 -8.39 16.20
CA GLU A 43 -11.85 -9.13 16.74
C GLU A 43 -10.58 -8.84 15.93
N ILE A 44 -9.45 -8.63 16.59
CA ILE A 44 -8.12 -8.79 16.00
C ILE A 44 -7.49 -10.03 16.59
N ARG A 45 -7.16 -11.00 15.74
CA ARG A 45 -6.58 -12.29 16.10
C ARG A 45 -5.16 -12.41 15.57
N ILE A 46 -4.19 -12.46 16.45
CA ILE A 46 -2.77 -12.62 16.10
C ILE A 46 -2.36 -14.07 16.38
N VAL A 47 -1.97 -14.79 15.33
CA VAL A 47 -1.59 -16.21 15.39
C VAL A 47 -0.08 -16.32 15.16
N ASN A 48 0.63 -16.91 16.11
CA ASN A 48 2.07 -17.08 16.01
C ASN A 48 2.44 -18.49 15.49
N ASN A 49 2.82 -18.56 14.21
CA ASN A 49 3.30 -19.78 13.58
C ASN A 49 4.83 -19.88 13.54
N THR A 50 5.52 -18.91 14.16
CA THR A 50 6.98 -18.87 14.23
C THR A 50 7.53 -19.81 15.31
N ASN A 51 8.85 -20.01 15.32
CA ASN A 51 9.54 -20.72 16.40
C ASN A 51 9.89 -19.83 17.59
N ALA A 52 9.66 -18.52 17.51
CA ALA A 52 9.98 -17.54 18.54
C ALA A 52 8.70 -16.98 19.18
N THR A 53 8.85 -16.16 20.22
CA THR A 53 7.73 -15.39 20.78
C THR A 53 7.46 -14.17 19.91
N VAL A 54 6.20 -13.90 19.61
CA VAL A 54 5.74 -12.70 18.90
C VAL A 54 5.10 -11.74 19.88
N TYR A 55 5.28 -10.46 19.65
CA TYR A 55 4.66 -9.37 20.39
C TYR A 55 3.91 -8.47 19.42
N ALA A 56 2.85 -7.82 19.90
CA ALA A 56 2.04 -6.96 19.07
C ALA A 56 1.62 -5.68 19.77
N ILE A 57 1.49 -4.64 18.97
CA ILE A 57 0.85 -3.38 19.35
C ILE A 57 -0.28 -3.13 18.36
N ILE A 58 -1.48 -2.85 18.87
CA ILE A 58 -2.61 -2.34 18.08
C ILE A 58 -2.69 -0.83 18.33
N GLN A 59 -2.72 -0.03 17.27
CA GLN A 59 -2.79 1.42 17.32
C GLN A 59 -4.18 1.93 16.90
N GLY A 60 -4.80 2.76 17.74
CA GLY A 60 -5.80 3.74 17.32
C GLY A 60 -5.07 5.03 16.95
N SER A 61 -5.31 5.53 15.74
CA SER A 61 -4.50 6.61 15.15
C SER A 61 -5.04 7.99 15.47
N ILE A 62 -4.13 8.96 15.56
CA ILE A 62 -4.45 10.39 15.46
C ILE A 62 -5.26 10.66 14.19
N GLN A 63 -6.27 11.53 14.28
CA GLN A 63 -7.12 11.89 13.14
C GLN A 63 -6.82 13.32 12.72
N LEU A 64 -6.18 13.45 11.56
CA LEU A 64 -5.75 14.73 11.00
C LEU A 64 -6.73 15.30 9.95
N THR A 65 -7.86 14.63 9.71
CA THR A 65 -8.85 15.03 8.70
C THR A 65 -9.85 16.06 9.22
N GLU A 66 -10.57 16.70 8.30
CA GLU A 66 -11.71 17.55 8.64
C GLU A 66 -12.90 16.70 9.09
N ALA A 67 -13.63 17.19 10.09
CA ALA A 67 -14.95 16.72 10.47
C ALA A 67 -16.02 17.56 9.75
N MET A 68 -17.29 17.15 9.81
CA MET A 68 -18.38 18.01 9.34
C MET A 68 -18.41 19.34 10.12
N ASN A 69 -18.96 20.38 9.49
CA ASN A 69 -19.08 21.75 10.03
C ASN A 69 -17.76 22.52 10.14
N ASN A 70 -16.85 22.33 9.18
CA ASN A 70 -15.61 23.12 9.02
C ASN A 70 -14.74 23.15 10.28
N CYS A 71 -14.58 22.01 10.95
CA CYS A 71 -13.71 21.90 12.11
C CYS A 71 -12.78 20.69 12.02
N ILE A 72 -11.70 20.75 12.80
CA ILE A 72 -10.72 19.67 12.89
C ILE A 72 -11.24 18.60 13.85
N GLY A 73 -11.33 17.37 13.36
CA GLY A 73 -11.60 16.21 14.18
C GLY A 73 -12.11 15.03 13.37
N ASP A 74 -12.92 14.18 13.98
CA ASP A 74 -13.23 12.88 13.39
C ASP A 74 -14.69 12.76 12.94
N VAL A 75 -14.88 12.75 11.62
CA VAL A 75 -16.17 12.51 10.97
C VAL A 75 -16.72 11.12 11.32
N TRP A 76 -15.85 10.14 11.59
CA TRP A 76 -16.33 8.86 12.08
C TRP A 76 -17.00 9.06 13.44
N LEU A 77 -16.39 9.79 14.38
CA LEU A 77 -16.89 9.90 15.76
C LEU A 77 -18.20 10.66 15.78
N GLN A 78 -18.34 11.64 14.90
CA GLN A 78 -19.60 12.30 14.60
C GLN A 78 -20.72 11.33 14.23
N ARG A 79 -20.43 10.34 13.38
CA ARG A 79 -21.41 9.36 12.92
C ARG A 79 -21.71 8.30 13.95
N ALA A 80 -20.70 7.68 14.57
CA ALA A 80 -20.94 6.60 15.52
C ALA A 80 -21.58 7.08 16.83
N LEU A 81 -21.31 8.33 17.24
CA LEU A 81 -21.93 8.94 18.43
C LEU A 81 -23.22 9.70 18.08
N ALA A 82 -23.68 9.64 16.83
CA ALA A 82 -24.86 10.35 16.32
C ALA A 82 -24.86 11.85 16.68
N ASN A 83 -23.69 12.49 16.64
CA ASN A 83 -23.51 13.91 16.96
C ASN A 83 -22.72 14.62 15.85
N PRO A 84 -23.37 14.93 14.71
CA PRO A 84 -22.70 15.51 13.55
C PRO A 84 -22.15 16.92 13.80
N THR A 85 -22.58 17.60 14.87
CA THR A 85 -22.17 18.97 15.20
C THR A 85 -20.90 19.07 16.03
N LYS A 86 -20.51 18.00 16.74
CA LYS A 86 -19.32 17.98 17.61
C LYS A 86 -18.11 17.49 16.83
N CYS A 87 -16.97 18.15 16.96
CA CYS A 87 -15.80 17.87 16.12
C CYS A 87 -15.01 16.62 16.52
N PHE A 88 -15.02 16.25 17.81
CA PHE A 88 -14.23 15.13 18.34
C PHE A 88 -12.76 15.10 17.87
N PRO A 89 -11.95 16.11 18.20
CA PRO A 89 -10.56 16.12 17.77
C PRO A 89 -9.76 15.01 18.48
N VAL A 90 -9.15 14.12 17.71
CA VAL A 90 -8.22 13.08 18.18
C VAL A 90 -6.80 13.55 17.84
N LYS A 91 -6.05 13.99 18.85
CA LYS A 91 -4.72 14.62 18.73
C LYS A 91 -3.59 13.70 19.17
N SER A 92 -3.87 12.43 19.47
CA SER A 92 -2.86 11.48 19.91
C SER A 92 -3.09 10.10 19.30
N ASP A 93 -2.01 9.36 19.13
CA ASP A 93 -2.08 7.91 18.93
C ASP A 93 -2.32 7.22 20.28
N TYR A 94 -2.94 6.05 20.22
CA TYR A 94 -3.25 5.19 21.36
C TYR A 94 -2.82 3.76 21.09
N TYR A 95 -2.01 3.16 21.97
CA TYR A 95 -1.57 1.78 21.81
C TYR A 95 -2.22 0.84 22.81
N ILE A 96 -2.61 -0.32 22.29
CA ILE A 96 -2.88 -1.53 23.06
C ILE A 96 -1.68 -2.44 22.87
N TYR A 97 -0.94 -2.69 23.95
CA TYR A 97 0.10 -3.69 23.94
C TYR A 97 -0.52 -5.06 24.24
N VAL A 98 -0.34 -6.02 23.34
CA VAL A 98 -0.91 -7.36 23.48
C VAL A 98 0.15 -8.27 24.10
N ASN A 99 -0.14 -8.77 25.30
CA ASN A 99 0.77 -9.60 26.10
C ASN A 99 2.20 -9.03 26.18
N PRO A 100 2.43 -7.75 26.54
CA PRO A 100 3.76 -7.14 26.49
C PRO A 100 4.82 -7.82 27.37
N LYS A 101 4.43 -8.61 28.38
CA LYS A 101 5.36 -9.30 29.28
C LYS A 101 5.52 -10.77 28.93
N THR A 102 4.43 -11.43 28.58
CA THR A 102 4.40 -12.87 28.31
C THR A 102 4.57 -13.23 26.83
N GLY A 103 4.23 -12.30 25.94
CA GLY A 103 4.19 -12.48 24.50
C GLY A 103 3.15 -13.50 24.03
N ILE A 104 3.20 -13.83 22.74
CA ILE A 104 2.42 -14.88 22.09
C ILE A 104 3.42 -15.96 21.70
N LYS A 105 3.41 -17.13 22.34
CA LYS A 105 4.39 -18.18 22.06
C LYS A 105 4.02 -18.95 20.78
N LYS A 106 4.92 -19.83 20.34
CA LYS A 106 4.70 -20.72 19.19
C LYS A 106 3.39 -21.48 19.32
N GLY A 107 2.56 -21.43 18.28
CA GLY A 107 1.27 -22.10 18.20
C GLY A 107 0.16 -21.46 19.04
N GLU A 108 0.48 -20.38 19.78
CA GLU A 108 -0.52 -19.61 20.51
C GLU A 108 -1.15 -18.54 19.63
N THR A 109 -2.29 -18.05 20.09
CA THR A 109 -3.05 -16.96 19.49
C THR A 109 -3.31 -15.92 20.57
N ALA A 110 -3.35 -14.64 20.22
CA ALA A 110 -3.95 -13.61 21.07
C ALA A 110 -5.09 -12.94 20.31
N SER A 111 -6.29 -13.02 20.88
CA SER A 111 -7.49 -12.40 20.34
C SER A 111 -7.92 -11.21 21.19
N VAL A 112 -8.01 -10.04 20.57
CA VAL A 112 -8.45 -8.79 21.19
C VAL A 112 -9.76 -8.34 20.53
N MET A 113 -10.80 -8.18 21.32
CA MET A 113 -12.05 -7.54 20.90
C MET A 113 -11.86 -6.02 20.97
N LEU A 114 -11.87 -5.35 19.81
CA LEU A 114 -11.77 -3.91 19.69
C LEU A 114 -13.15 -3.28 19.60
N PRO A 115 -13.49 -2.37 20.52
CA PRO A 115 -14.76 -1.68 20.50
C PRO A 115 -14.79 -0.68 19.37
N TRP A 116 -15.98 -0.20 19.04
CA TRP A 116 -16.14 0.77 17.98
C TRP A 116 -15.42 2.09 18.30
N TRP A 117 -15.66 2.60 19.50
CA TRP A 117 -14.96 3.72 20.11
C TRP A 117 -14.68 3.41 21.59
N THR A 118 -13.82 4.17 22.24
CA THR A 118 -13.67 4.11 23.71
C THR A 118 -13.68 5.51 24.30
N LYS A 119 -14.54 5.75 25.30
CA LYS A 119 -14.56 7.00 26.05
C LYS A 119 -13.49 7.00 27.15
N LEU A 120 -12.75 8.09 27.28
CA LEU A 120 -11.62 8.21 28.19
C LEU A 120 -11.97 9.05 29.43
N ASP A 121 -11.59 8.58 30.62
CA ASP A 121 -12.01 9.16 31.91
C ASP A 121 -11.15 10.35 32.38
N GLN A 122 -9.98 10.53 31.76
CA GLN A 122 -8.96 11.46 32.25
C GLN A 122 -8.24 12.18 31.13
N VAL A 123 -8.96 13.02 30.38
CA VAL A 123 -8.30 13.98 29.49
C VAL A 123 -8.16 15.32 30.19
N LYS A 124 -6.91 15.71 30.48
CA LYS A 124 -6.57 17.04 31.01
C LYS A 124 -7.13 18.17 30.14
N ASP A 125 -7.25 17.92 28.84
CA ASP A 125 -7.86 18.80 27.85
C ASP A 125 -9.18 18.18 27.39
N LYS A 126 -10.28 18.39 28.14
CA LYS A 126 -11.60 17.78 27.88
C LYS A 126 -12.18 18.10 26.48
N ALA A 127 -11.56 19.01 25.74
CA ALA A 127 -11.99 19.40 24.40
C ALA A 127 -11.42 18.51 23.28
N ALA A 128 -10.33 17.77 23.52
CA ALA A 128 -9.73 16.83 22.57
C ALA A 128 -9.55 15.46 23.23
N ASP A 129 -9.36 14.41 22.43
CA ASP A 129 -8.98 13.08 22.92
C ASP A 129 -10.01 12.45 23.90
N GLU A 130 -11.27 12.91 23.90
CA GLU A 130 -12.36 12.38 24.73
C GLU A 130 -12.71 10.93 24.36
N TYR A 131 -12.54 10.59 23.08
CA TYR A 131 -12.76 9.26 22.53
C TYR A 131 -11.55 8.79 21.74
N VAL A 132 -11.34 7.48 21.73
CA VAL A 132 -10.46 6.80 20.78
C VAL A 132 -11.33 6.18 19.69
N ASP A 133 -11.05 6.51 18.43
CA ASP A 133 -11.53 5.75 17.28
C ASP A 133 -10.59 4.56 17.07
N TRP A 134 -11.15 3.35 17.16
CA TRP A 134 -10.42 2.14 16.85
C TRP A 134 -10.64 1.66 15.41
N TRP A 135 -11.74 2.02 14.74
CA TRP A 135 -12.15 1.38 13.50
C TRP A 135 -11.68 2.09 12.23
N ARG A 136 -11.02 3.25 12.30
CA ARG A 136 -10.55 4.00 11.11
C ARG A 136 -9.04 4.16 11.06
N GLY A 137 -8.43 3.71 9.96
CA GLY A 137 -7.04 4.03 9.61
C GLY A 137 -6.02 3.64 10.70
N ALA A 138 -6.16 2.42 11.22
CA ALA A 138 -5.41 1.91 12.36
C ALA A 138 -4.22 1.05 11.91
N ARG A 139 -3.28 0.81 12.83
CA ARG A 139 -2.02 0.09 12.57
C ARG A 139 -1.83 -1.08 13.54
N ILE A 140 -1.10 -2.09 13.09
CA ILE A 140 -0.62 -3.20 13.92
C ILE A 140 0.88 -3.38 13.70
N TYR A 141 1.63 -3.29 14.77
CA TYR A 141 3.07 -3.50 14.78
C TYR A 141 3.37 -4.88 15.35
N LEU A 142 4.10 -5.69 14.61
CA LEU A 142 4.52 -7.03 15.02
C LEU A 142 6.03 -7.09 15.25
N PHE A 143 6.42 -7.68 16.37
CA PHE A 143 7.80 -7.84 16.80
C PHE A 143 8.05 -9.31 17.13
N ASP A 144 9.30 -9.76 16.94
CA ASP A 144 9.82 -11.05 17.40
C ASP A 144 10.99 -10.88 18.39
N ASP A 145 11.22 -9.64 18.85
CA ASP A 145 12.22 -9.29 19.85
C ASP A 145 11.59 -8.42 20.95
N GLN A 146 11.67 -8.90 22.19
CA GLN A 146 11.14 -8.19 23.37
C GLN A 146 11.82 -6.84 23.61
N THR A 147 13.12 -6.72 23.32
CA THR A 147 13.88 -5.47 23.50
C THR A 147 13.36 -4.41 22.53
N ALA A 148 13.02 -4.81 21.31
CA ALA A 148 12.37 -3.93 20.33
C ALA A 148 11.01 -3.44 20.82
N LEU A 149 10.14 -4.33 21.34
CA LEU A 149 8.87 -3.90 21.95
C LEU A 149 9.10 -2.90 23.11
N ASN A 150 10.09 -3.19 23.95
CA ASN A 150 10.40 -2.42 25.14
C ASN A 150 10.90 -0.99 24.84
N ASP A 151 11.43 -0.71 23.65
CA ASP A 151 11.79 0.65 23.22
C ASP A 151 10.59 1.61 23.28
N SER A 152 9.37 1.10 23.09
CA SER A 152 8.12 1.88 23.20
C SER A 152 7.36 1.56 24.49
N TYR A 153 7.22 0.28 24.84
CA TYR A 153 6.40 -0.14 25.98
C TYR A 153 6.84 0.49 27.30
N THR A 154 8.14 0.46 27.63
CA THR A 154 8.65 0.95 28.92
C THR A 154 8.43 2.45 29.12
N ILE A 155 8.58 3.24 28.05
CA ILE A 155 8.37 4.69 28.03
C ILE A 155 6.90 5.02 28.30
N ASN A 156 5.99 4.25 27.69
CA ASN A 156 4.56 4.49 27.76
C ASN A 156 3.92 3.92 29.03
N SER A 157 4.37 2.75 29.51
CA SER A 157 3.85 2.10 30.71
C SER A 157 4.38 2.70 32.02
N GLY A 158 5.59 3.28 32.01
CA GLY A 158 6.24 3.84 33.20
C GLY A 158 5.66 5.18 33.68
N ASN A 159 4.79 5.82 32.90
CA ASN A 159 4.23 7.13 33.21
C ASN A 159 2.75 7.02 33.64
N LYS A 160 2.52 6.96 34.96
CA LYS A 160 1.18 6.72 35.57
C LYS A 160 0.08 7.71 35.12
N GLY A 161 0.43 8.89 34.60
CA GLY A 161 -0.55 9.86 34.06
C GLY A 161 -1.01 9.59 32.62
N LYS A 162 -0.63 8.44 32.01
CA LYS A 162 -0.87 8.14 30.59
C LYS A 162 -1.47 6.78 30.28
N GLN A 163 -1.51 5.87 31.25
CA GLN A 163 -2.43 4.75 31.14
C GLN A 163 -3.81 5.38 31.13
N VAL A 164 -4.47 5.36 29.98
CA VAL A 164 -5.79 5.96 29.88
C VAL A 164 -6.77 4.87 30.20
N PHE A 165 -7.45 5.04 31.33
CA PHE A 165 -8.50 4.12 31.71
C PHE A 165 -9.75 4.49 30.90
N PRO A 166 -10.34 3.52 30.19
CA PRO A 166 -11.72 3.65 29.77
C PRO A 166 -12.57 4.02 30.97
N VAL A 167 -13.53 4.93 30.81
CA VAL A 167 -14.46 5.26 31.91
C VAL A 167 -15.22 4.00 32.29
N ALA A 168 -15.00 3.49 33.50
CA ALA A 168 -15.71 2.31 33.98
C ALA A 168 -17.22 2.56 33.94
N GLY A 169 -17.96 1.73 33.20
CA GLY A 169 -19.42 1.82 33.07
C GLY A 169 -19.95 2.81 32.02
N ASN A 170 -19.09 3.57 31.32
CA ASN A 170 -19.52 4.55 30.29
C ASN A 170 -18.97 4.20 28.89
N GLY A 171 -19.38 3.05 28.38
CA GLY A 171 -19.14 2.63 26.98
C GLY A 171 -18.21 1.41 26.83
N PRO A 172 -18.01 0.95 25.58
CA PRO A 172 -17.25 -0.25 25.29
C PRO A 172 -15.73 0.00 25.37
N SER A 173 -15.00 -1.03 25.80
CA SER A 173 -13.53 -0.98 26.01
C SER A 173 -12.83 -2.19 25.36
N PRO A 174 -11.56 -2.06 24.90
CA PRO A 174 -10.79 -3.19 24.42
C PRO A 174 -10.67 -4.28 25.48
N LYS A 175 -10.85 -5.53 25.06
CA LYS A 175 -10.77 -6.69 25.96
C LYS A 175 -10.23 -7.90 25.24
N CYS A 176 -9.59 -8.81 25.96
CA CYS A 176 -9.28 -10.12 25.40
C CYS A 176 -10.58 -10.84 25.04
N ALA A 177 -10.61 -11.52 23.89
CA ALA A 177 -11.66 -12.48 23.62
C ALA A 177 -11.57 -13.63 24.65
N PRO A 178 -12.69 -14.32 24.95
CA PRO A 178 -12.69 -15.43 25.90
C PRO A 178 -11.60 -16.47 25.58
N ALA A 179 -10.90 -16.92 26.62
CA ALA A 179 -9.88 -17.94 26.47
C ALA A 179 -10.51 -19.22 25.90
N SER A 180 -9.97 -19.71 24.78
CA SER A 180 -10.42 -20.93 24.12
C SER A 180 -9.26 -21.53 23.32
N GLY A 181 -8.99 -22.82 23.53
CA GLY A 181 -7.92 -23.54 22.85
C GLY A 181 -6.56 -22.83 22.90
N THR A 182 -6.12 -22.34 21.74
CA THR A 182 -4.83 -21.65 21.52
C THR A 182 -4.85 -20.17 21.90
N ASN A 183 -6.01 -19.56 22.19
CA ASN A 183 -6.08 -18.15 22.60
C ASN A 183 -5.53 -17.97 24.03
N LYS A 184 -4.36 -17.31 24.12
CA LYS A 184 -3.61 -16.97 25.34
C LYS A 184 -3.48 -15.45 25.53
N CYS A 185 -4.45 -14.66 25.06
CA CYS A 185 -4.53 -13.24 25.42
C CYS A 185 -4.65 -13.11 26.95
N VAL A 186 -3.83 -12.23 27.57
CA VAL A 186 -3.76 -12.05 29.02
C VAL A 186 -4.47 -10.76 29.42
N PRO A 187 -5.70 -10.81 29.98
CA PRO A 187 -6.47 -9.60 30.29
C PRO A 187 -5.74 -8.63 31.24
N ALA A 188 -4.99 -9.18 32.21
CA ALA A 188 -4.23 -8.38 33.17
C ALA A 188 -3.04 -7.62 32.57
N GLU A 189 -2.60 -7.98 31.36
CA GLU A 189 -1.54 -7.28 30.63
C GLU A 189 -2.08 -6.36 29.53
N LEU A 190 -3.36 -6.46 29.20
CA LEU A 190 -3.99 -5.65 28.16
C LEU A 190 -4.28 -4.25 28.71
N GLY A 191 -3.47 -3.27 28.29
CA GLY A 191 -3.62 -1.87 28.67
C GLY A 191 -3.70 -0.94 27.46
N VAL A 192 -4.48 0.14 27.59
CA VAL A 192 -4.54 1.24 26.62
C VAL A 192 -3.65 2.38 27.11
N TYR A 193 -2.79 2.88 26.24
CA TYR A 193 -1.83 3.93 26.55
C TYR A 193 -1.93 5.04 25.51
N ARG A 194 -2.08 6.29 25.98
CA ARG A 194 -1.88 7.46 25.13
C ARG A 194 -0.40 7.63 24.86
N ILE A 195 -0.03 7.79 23.61
CA ILE A 195 1.37 7.75 23.22
C ILE A 195 2.03 9.10 23.34
N GLN A 196 3.21 9.11 23.97
CA GLN A 196 4.13 10.23 23.83
C GLN A 196 5.03 10.00 22.63
N PRO A 197 5.13 10.97 21.72
CA PRO A 197 6.20 10.93 20.74
C PRO A 197 7.55 10.90 21.48
N THR A 198 8.48 10.10 20.99
CA THR A 198 9.88 10.14 21.45
C THR A 198 10.51 11.50 21.11
N ILE A 199 11.73 11.75 21.57
CA ILE A 199 12.51 12.97 21.24
C ILE A 199 12.61 13.19 19.71
N ILE A 200 12.43 12.13 18.90
CA ILE A 200 12.51 12.13 17.43
C ILE A 200 11.12 12.24 16.76
N GLY A 201 10.03 12.32 17.54
CA GLY A 201 8.68 12.62 17.07
C GLY A 201 7.78 11.42 16.77
N SER A 202 8.28 10.18 16.79
CA SER A 202 7.46 8.96 16.66
C SER A 202 7.34 8.19 17.97
N ALA A 203 6.23 7.45 18.09
CA ALA A 203 5.90 6.53 19.19
C ALA A 203 6.80 5.29 19.31
N ILE A 204 7.24 4.78 18.15
CA ILE A 204 8.21 3.69 17.99
C ILE A 204 9.45 4.31 17.37
N ARG A 205 10.64 4.00 17.92
CA ARG A 205 11.88 4.58 17.41
C ARG A 205 12.12 4.07 15.99
N THR A 206 12.70 4.91 15.15
CA THR A 206 12.95 4.58 13.74
C THR A 206 13.80 3.31 13.59
N GLN A 207 14.80 3.11 14.46
CA GLN A 207 15.65 1.91 14.53
C GLN A 207 14.97 0.63 15.08
N THR A 208 13.78 0.72 15.70
CA THR A 208 13.15 -0.43 16.34
C THR A 208 12.60 -1.40 15.29
N PRO A 209 13.02 -2.68 15.25
CA PRO A 209 12.57 -3.61 14.23
C PRO A 209 11.12 -4.07 14.45
N PHE A 210 10.27 -3.91 13.44
CA PHE A 210 8.87 -4.37 13.45
C PHE A 210 8.35 -4.57 12.02
N GLN A 211 7.29 -5.36 11.87
CA GLN A 211 6.48 -5.39 10.66
C GLN A 211 5.22 -4.56 10.87
N LEU A 212 4.93 -3.65 9.94
CA LEU A 212 3.74 -2.81 9.95
C LEU A 212 2.64 -3.46 9.11
N ASN A 213 1.41 -3.37 9.60
CA ASN A 213 0.19 -3.78 8.91
C ASN A 213 -0.89 -2.74 9.19
N GLU A 214 -1.76 -2.48 8.24
CA GLU A 214 -2.81 -1.45 8.38
C GLU A 214 -4.18 -2.07 8.20
N TRP A 215 -5.16 -1.45 8.84
CA TRP A 215 -6.53 -1.94 8.81
C TRP A 215 -7.54 -0.82 9.07
N THR A 216 -8.76 -1.07 8.61
CA THR A 216 -9.94 -0.26 8.91
C THR A 216 -11.14 -1.21 9.03
N PHE A 217 -12.08 -0.90 9.90
CA PHE A 217 -13.29 -1.70 10.15
C PHE A 217 -14.58 -0.96 9.76
N ALA A 218 -14.44 0.28 9.31
CA ALA A 218 -15.51 1.08 8.77
C ALA A 218 -14.98 1.97 7.63
N ASN A 219 -15.86 2.38 6.74
CA ASN A 219 -15.60 3.41 5.75
C ASN A 219 -16.66 4.51 5.84
N VAL A 220 -16.19 5.75 5.73
CA VAL A 220 -17.01 6.96 5.80
C VAL A 220 -16.71 7.80 4.56
N LEU A 221 -17.75 8.35 3.93
CA LEU A 221 -17.56 9.27 2.82
C LEU A 221 -16.76 10.50 3.25
N SER A 222 -16.16 11.19 2.28
CA SER A 222 -15.56 12.49 2.55
C SER A 222 -16.59 13.47 3.14
N VAL A 223 -16.13 14.46 3.90
CA VAL A 223 -16.99 15.53 4.43
C VAL A 223 -17.74 16.26 3.31
N SER A 224 -17.08 16.48 2.17
CA SER A 224 -17.71 17.05 0.97
C SER A 224 -18.87 16.21 0.42
N ASN A 225 -18.84 14.90 0.65
CA ASN A 225 -19.89 13.94 0.29
C ASN A 225 -20.76 13.58 1.51
N GLY A 226 -20.88 14.52 2.46
CA GLY A 226 -21.74 14.41 3.62
C GLY A 226 -21.18 13.56 4.77
N GLY A 227 -20.03 12.91 4.66
CA GLY A 227 -19.46 12.17 5.80
C GLY A 227 -20.28 10.96 6.24
N THR A 228 -21.03 10.32 5.33
CA THR A 228 -21.94 9.21 5.64
C THR A 228 -21.17 7.91 5.85
N LEU A 229 -21.55 7.11 6.85
CA LEU A 229 -21.05 5.75 7.03
C LEU A 229 -21.60 4.86 5.90
N ILE A 230 -20.72 4.28 5.10
CA ILE A 230 -21.10 3.54 3.87
C ILE A 230 -20.74 2.06 3.91
N ASP A 231 -19.90 1.66 4.85
CA ASP A 231 -19.44 0.28 4.94
C ASP A 231 -18.90 -0.05 6.34
N LEU A 232 -19.15 -1.29 6.79
CA LEU A 232 -18.58 -1.91 7.99
C LEU A 232 -17.69 -3.12 7.63
N ASN A 233 -17.16 -3.17 6.42
CA ASN A 233 -16.21 -4.18 5.99
C ASN A 233 -14.88 -4.08 6.75
N VAL A 234 -14.14 -5.17 6.72
CA VAL A 234 -12.77 -5.29 7.19
C VAL A 234 -11.85 -4.96 6.03
N GLY A 235 -11.32 -3.75 6.06
CA GLY A 235 -10.27 -3.28 5.18
C GLY A 235 -8.89 -3.57 5.75
N TYR A 236 -7.95 -4.07 4.93
CA TYR A 236 -6.61 -4.43 5.40
C TYR A 236 -5.57 -4.50 4.28
N ASN A 237 -4.30 -4.32 4.66
CA ASN A 237 -3.12 -4.49 3.81
C ASN A 237 -1.88 -4.92 4.64
N VAL A 238 -0.81 -5.36 3.97
CA VAL A 238 0.54 -5.48 4.57
C VAL A 238 1.37 -4.29 4.10
N SER A 239 1.88 -3.50 5.03
CA SER A 239 2.68 -2.32 4.71
C SER A 239 4.16 -2.64 4.63
N ASN A 240 4.71 -2.61 3.41
CA ASN A 240 6.15 -2.73 3.17
C ASN A 240 6.75 -1.46 2.53
N VAL A 241 5.99 -0.36 2.46
CA VAL A 241 6.46 0.91 1.88
C VAL A 241 7.60 1.54 2.66
N ASP A 242 7.64 1.36 3.98
CA ASP A 242 8.73 1.87 4.81
C ASP A 242 9.84 0.83 4.93
N GLN A 243 9.46 -0.40 5.28
CA GLN A 243 10.37 -1.49 5.57
C GLN A 243 9.70 -2.86 5.45
N LEU A 244 10.54 -3.88 5.27
CA LEU A 244 10.15 -5.29 5.26
C LEU A 244 10.88 -6.03 6.39
N TYR A 245 10.14 -6.76 7.22
CA TYR A 245 10.69 -7.37 8.44
C TYR A 245 10.19 -8.79 8.76
N LEU A 246 8.87 -9.04 8.72
CA LEU A 246 8.30 -10.35 9.03
C LEU A 246 7.31 -10.82 7.95
N PRO A 247 7.25 -12.14 7.67
CA PRO A 247 6.20 -12.70 6.84
C PRO A 247 4.89 -12.73 7.62
N VAL A 248 3.90 -11.96 7.16
CA VAL A 248 2.57 -11.86 7.77
C VAL A 248 1.52 -12.13 6.70
N ALA A 249 0.53 -12.95 7.04
CA ALA A 249 -0.65 -13.19 6.24
C ALA A 249 -1.90 -12.63 6.94
N LEU A 250 -2.74 -11.92 6.20
CA LEU A 250 -3.95 -11.28 6.70
C LEU A 250 -5.20 -11.83 6.00
N ALA A 251 -6.25 -12.07 6.78
CA ALA A 251 -7.55 -12.49 6.25
C ALA A 251 -8.69 -12.01 7.18
N PRO A 252 -9.89 -11.73 6.65
CA PRO A 252 -11.03 -11.33 7.47
C PRO A 252 -11.55 -12.53 8.28
N ILE A 253 -12.07 -12.26 9.48
CA ILE A 253 -12.83 -13.23 10.27
C ILE A 253 -14.26 -13.23 9.73
N ARG A 254 -14.68 -14.35 9.13
CA ARG A 254 -16.00 -14.51 8.52
C ARG A 254 -16.55 -15.91 8.75
N PRO A 255 -17.88 -16.10 8.67
CA PRO A 255 -18.49 -17.43 8.69
C PRO A 255 -18.14 -18.27 7.45
N THR A 256 -17.88 -17.61 6.31
CA THR A 256 -17.52 -18.23 5.04
C THR A 256 -16.00 -18.23 4.86
N ASN A 257 -15.47 -19.36 4.36
CA ASN A 257 -14.04 -19.50 4.03
C ASN A 257 -13.82 -19.28 2.53
N ASP A 258 -14.35 -18.18 2.00
CA ASP A 258 -14.38 -17.82 0.59
C ASP A 258 -13.31 -16.79 0.19
N VAL A 259 -12.70 -16.12 1.17
CA VAL A 259 -11.67 -15.09 0.94
C VAL A 259 -10.29 -15.65 1.28
N GLY A 260 -9.36 -15.51 0.34
CA GLY A 260 -7.96 -15.87 0.55
C GLY A 260 -7.21 -14.91 1.48
N PHE A 261 -5.94 -15.19 1.75
CA PHE A 261 -5.08 -14.32 2.53
C PHE A 261 -4.31 -13.29 1.67
N MET A 262 -4.00 -12.16 2.27
CA MET A 262 -3.06 -11.16 1.79
C MET A 262 -1.69 -11.36 2.45
N GLY A 263 -0.56 -11.08 1.79
CA GLY A 263 0.78 -11.12 2.38
C GLY A 263 1.54 -12.41 2.12
N SER A 264 2.17 -12.98 3.16
CA SER A 264 3.00 -14.19 3.06
C SER A 264 2.73 -15.19 4.19
N VAL A 265 2.59 -16.46 3.82
CA VAL A 265 2.58 -17.60 4.76
C VAL A 265 3.95 -18.29 4.86
N MET A 266 5.00 -17.67 4.32
CA MET A 266 6.37 -18.20 4.36
C MET A 266 6.87 -18.30 5.81
N GLY A 267 7.60 -19.38 6.12
CA GLY A 267 8.28 -19.51 7.41
C GLY A 267 9.35 -18.43 7.60
N VAL A 268 9.51 -17.93 8.84
CA VAL A 268 10.44 -16.82 9.15
C VAL A 268 11.88 -17.11 8.73
N ASP A 269 12.37 -18.34 8.88
CA ASP A 269 13.74 -18.69 8.51
C ASP A 269 13.99 -18.59 7.01
N GLU A 270 13.04 -19.10 6.21
CA GLU A 270 13.12 -19.02 4.75
C GLU A 270 12.98 -17.57 4.25
N PHE A 271 12.07 -16.82 4.87
CA PHE A 271 11.90 -15.40 4.60
C PHE A 271 13.20 -14.62 4.85
N ARG A 272 13.82 -14.80 6.03
CA ARG A 272 15.09 -14.15 6.37
C ARG A 272 16.23 -14.56 5.45
N LYS A 273 16.31 -15.83 5.03
CA LYS A 273 17.31 -16.28 4.03
C LYS A 273 17.19 -15.51 2.71
N ARG A 274 15.96 -15.25 2.25
CA ARG A 274 15.70 -14.47 1.04
C ARG A 274 16.08 -12.99 1.20
N LEU A 275 15.78 -12.41 2.36
CA LEU A 275 16.24 -11.05 2.69
C LEU A 275 17.78 -10.96 2.71
N VAL A 276 18.44 -11.94 3.32
CA VAL A 276 19.92 -12.06 3.31
C VAL A 276 20.44 -12.15 1.88
N ALA A 277 19.86 -13.02 1.04
CA ALA A 277 20.30 -13.21 -0.34
C ALA A 277 20.13 -11.93 -1.19
N PHE A 278 19.01 -11.24 -1.03
CA PHE A 278 18.73 -9.97 -1.71
C PHE A 278 19.68 -8.87 -1.27
N THR A 279 19.85 -8.69 0.05
CA THR A 279 20.69 -7.62 0.60
C THR A 279 22.18 -7.90 0.48
N GLY A 280 22.59 -9.17 0.33
CA GLY A 280 23.99 -9.59 0.46
C GLY A 280 24.53 -9.40 1.88
N ALA A 281 23.68 -9.17 2.88
CA ALA A 281 24.09 -8.97 4.26
C ALA A 281 24.63 -10.28 4.87
N ASN A 282 25.64 -10.16 5.72
CA ASN A 282 26.20 -11.29 6.46
C ASN A 282 25.73 -11.31 7.93
N ALA A 283 26.18 -12.31 8.69
CA ALA A 283 25.84 -12.48 10.10
C ALA A 283 26.22 -11.28 10.98
N ASP A 284 27.20 -10.47 10.54
CA ASP A 284 27.65 -9.26 11.23
C ASP A 284 26.93 -7.99 10.74
N GLN A 285 26.13 -8.09 9.67
CA GLN A 285 25.47 -6.96 9.02
C GLN A 285 26.47 -5.82 8.76
N THR A 286 27.54 -6.11 8.04
CA THR A 286 28.61 -5.14 7.77
C THR A 286 28.28 -4.19 6.60
N ASN A 287 29.11 -3.18 6.39
CA ASN A 287 28.98 -2.17 5.33
C ASN A 287 29.09 -2.69 3.87
N ALA A 288 29.22 -3.99 3.64
CA ALA A 288 29.43 -4.57 2.31
C ALA A 288 28.15 -5.21 1.74
N THR A 289 27.01 -4.55 1.88
CA THR A 289 25.73 -5.03 1.35
C THR A 289 25.53 -4.61 -0.12
N LYS A 290 24.72 -5.39 -0.85
CA LYS A 290 24.21 -5.06 -2.18
C LYS A 290 23.01 -4.11 -2.12
N TRP A 291 22.24 -4.22 -1.04
CA TRP A 291 21.11 -3.35 -0.72
C TRP A 291 21.26 -2.77 0.69
N PRO A 292 20.84 -1.52 0.95
CA PRO A 292 20.86 -0.94 2.29
C PRO A 292 20.07 -1.79 3.29
N ILE A 293 20.50 -1.84 4.54
CA ILE A 293 19.74 -2.50 5.61
C ILE A 293 19.68 -1.58 6.82
N TYR A 294 18.66 -1.74 7.65
CA TYR A 294 18.66 -1.04 8.92
C TYR A 294 19.68 -1.63 9.88
N ASN A 295 20.35 -0.75 10.61
CA ASN A 295 21.43 -1.10 11.51
C ASN A 295 20.87 -1.69 12.83
N ASN A 296 21.42 -2.83 13.25
CA ASN A 296 21.21 -3.40 14.58
C ASN A 296 22.56 -3.45 15.32
N PRO A 297 22.99 -2.33 15.91
CA PRO A 297 24.37 -2.14 16.35
C PRO A 297 24.75 -3.12 17.47
N ILE A 298 26.01 -3.54 17.44
CA ILE A 298 26.61 -4.35 18.51
C ILE A 298 27.11 -3.40 19.61
N ASN A 299 26.63 -3.61 20.83
CA ASN A 299 27.12 -2.88 21.99
C ASN A 299 28.59 -3.28 22.26
N ALA A 300 29.48 -2.29 22.29
CA ALA A 300 30.93 -2.51 22.34
C ALA A 300 31.39 -3.27 23.60
N GLN A 301 30.68 -3.09 24.72
CA GLN A 301 30.99 -3.68 26.02
C GLN A 301 30.43 -5.11 26.14
N THR A 302 29.16 -5.30 25.82
CA THR A 302 28.46 -6.59 25.99
C THR A 302 28.67 -7.55 24.82
N LYS A 303 29.18 -7.05 23.68
CA LYS A 303 29.28 -7.78 22.41
C LYS A 303 27.95 -8.34 21.90
N LYS A 304 26.82 -7.86 22.42
CA LYS A 304 25.47 -8.25 21.99
C LYS A 304 24.89 -7.21 21.06
N ARG A 305 24.11 -7.67 20.09
CA ARG A 305 23.24 -6.82 19.26
C ARG A 305 22.22 -6.11 20.15
N ARG A 306 21.86 -4.88 19.79
CA ARG A 306 20.81 -4.12 20.48
C ARG A 306 19.48 -4.87 20.52
N TYR A 307 19.13 -5.52 19.41
CA TYR A 307 17.95 -6.39 19.28
C TYR A 307 18.43 -7.82 19.00
N PRO A 308 18.69 -8.64 20.03
CA PRO A 308 19.40 -9.91 19.88
C PRO A 308 18.63 -10.99 19.09
N ASN A 309 17.30 -10.95 19.07
CA ASN A 309 16.47 -11.93 18.36
C ASN A 309 15.95 -11.41 17.01
N ALA A 310 16.18 -10.12 16.73
CA ALA A 310 15.68 -9.48 15.53
C ALA A 310 16.38 -9.97 14.26
N GLY A 311 15.60 -10.15 13.20
CA GLY A 311 16.09 -10.50 11.88
C GLY A 311 16.70 -9.31 11.12
N ILE A 312 17.02 -9.54 9.85
CA ILE A 312 17.34 -8.45 8.93
C ILE A 312 16.08 -7.65 8.64
N ARG A 313 16.20 -6.32 8.65
CA ARG A 313 15.16 -5.39 8.28
C ARG A 313 15.61 -4.63 7.04
N VAL A 314 14.78 -4.66 5.99
CA VAL A 314 15.13 -4.13 4.68
C VAL A 314 14.33 -2.84 4.46
N PRO A 315 14.96 -1.66 4.32
CA PRO A 315 14.26 -0.46 3.90
C PRO A 315 13.79 -0.61 2.44
N SER A 316 12.63 -0.02 2.15
CA SER A 316 12.19 0.13 0.77
C SER A 316 13.14 1.05 -0.02
N THR A 317 13.02 1.05 -1.34
CA THR A 317 13.74 2.02 -2.19
C THR A 317 13.46 3.46 -1.77
N LEU A 318 12.21 3.75 -1.41
CA LEU A 318 11.78 5.07 -0.95
C LEU A 318 12.52 5.50 0.31
N THR A 319 12.52 4.61 1.31
CA THR A 319 13.12 4.85 2.61
C THR A 319 14.64 4.97 2.54
N ALA A 320 15.27 4.15 1.71
CA ALA A 320 16.70 4.24 1.47
C ALA A 320 17.08 5.58 0.82
N PHE A 321 16.37 6.04 -0.22
CA PHE A 321 16.62 7.38 -0.78
C PHE A 321 16.29 8.50 0.21
N ASN A 322 15.27 8.33 1.06
CA ASN A 322 14.96 9.30 2.11
C ASN A 322 16.13 9.48 3.09
N TYR A 323 16.80 8.37 3.42
CA TYR A 323 17.98 8.38 4.28
C TYR A 323 19.19 9.00 3.58
N TYR A 324 19.50 8.56 2.35
CA TYR A 324 20.71 9.02 1.65
C TYR A 324 20.64 10.45 1.10
N MET A 325 19.43 10.98 0.89
CA MET A 325 19.22 12.40 0.55
C MET A 325 19.76 13.34 1.63
N GLU A 326 19.63 12.99 2.91
CA GLU A 326 20.17 13.79 4.02
C GLU A 326 20.39 12.93 5.29
N PRO A 327 21.50 12.15 5.35
CA PRO A 327 21.74 11.24 6.47
C PRO A 327 21.82 11.95 7.82
N ALA A 328 22.38 13.17 7.86
CA ALA A 328 22.56 13.94 9.09
C ALA A 328 21.22 14.41 9.69
N PHE A 329 20.19 14.60 8.86
CA PHE A 329 18.84 14.96 9.32
C PHE A 329 18.11 13.79 9.98
N VAL A 330 18.39 12.56 9.53
CA VAL A 330 17.78 11.35 10.07
C VAL A 330 18.49 10.89 11.34
N ASP A 331 19.83 10.88 11.33
CA ASP A 331 20.57 10.18 12.38
C ASP A 331 20.58 10.91 13.72
N GLY A 332 20.58 12.25 13.77
CA GLY A 332 20.56 13.06 15.01
C GLY A 332 21.79 12.88 15.96
N ASP A 333 22.35 11.67 16.02
CA ASP A 333 23.61 11.23 16.60
C ASP A 333 24.49 10.71 15.47
N THR A 334 25.52 11.49 15.13
CA THR A 334 26.44 11.20 14.04
C THR A 334 27.32 9.97 14.28
N LYS A 335 27.17 9.24 15.38
CA LYS A 335 28.01 8.08 15.73
C LYS A 335 27.48 6.75 15.20
N LEU A 336 26.17 6.52 15.16
CA LEU A 336 25.58 5.24 14.73
C LEU A 336 24.51 5.44 13.65
N PRO A 337 24.78 5.08 12.38
CA PRO A 337 23.82 5.27 11.31
C PRO A 337 22.59 4.38 11.49
N GLU A 338 21.40 4.89 11.17
CA GLU A 338 20.15 4.14 11.14
C GLU A 338 20.14 3.09 10.02
N ILE A 339 20.68 3.42 8.85
CA ILE A 339 20.80 2.53 7.69
C ILE A 339 22.27 2.37 7.32
N ILE A 340 22.67 1.15 7.02
CA ILE A 340 24.03 0.81 6.59
C ILE A 340 24.03 0.18 5.19
N PRO A 341 25.14 0.33 4.44
CA PRO A 341 26.32 1.14 4.77
C PRO A 341 26.02 2.65 4.74
N LEU A 342 26.64 3.37 5.68
CA LEU A 342 26.86 4.81 5.57
C LEU A 342 28.37 5.03 5.40
N SER A 343 28.77 5.62 4.27
CA SER A 343 30.14 6.12 4.09
C SER A 343 30.36 7.34 4.99
N LYS A 344 31.50 7.43 5.68
CA LYS A 344 31.92 8.62 6.44
C LYS A 344 33.29 9.11 5.94
N PRO A 345 33.39 10.36 5.42
CA PRO A 345 32.28 11.24 5.04
C PRO A 345 31.36 10.56 4.01
N PHE A 346 30.11 11.03 3.89
CA PHE A 346 29.18 10.49 2.92
C PHE A 346 29.78 10.59 1.52
N ASP A 347 29.76 9.45 0.83
CA ASP A 347 30.33 9.24 -0.48
C ASP A 347 29.38 8.32 -1.25
N ARG A 348 28.65 8.94 -2.18
CA ARG A 348 27.69 8.31 -3.08
C ARG A 348 28.29 7.15 -3.88
N THR A 349 29.58 7.21 -4.22
CA THR A 349 30.23 6.15 -5.00
C THR A 349 30.31 4.83 -4.21
N LYS A 350 30.14 4.90 -2.88
CA LYS A 350 30.15 3.79 -1.95
C LYS A 350 28.75 3.32 -1.53
N LEU A 351 27.68 3.79 -2.18
CA LEU A 351 26.35 3.21 -2.01
C LEU A 351 26.35 1.73 -2.39
N PRO A 352 25.48 0.90 -1.79
CA PRO A 352 25.33 -0.51 -2.13
C PRO A 352 25.13 -0.71 -3.64
N THR A 353 25.77 -1.74 -4.21
CA THR A 353 25.89 -1.89 -5.67
C THR A 353 24.54 -1.95 -6.38
N ASP A 354 23.60 -2.72 -5.85
CA ASP A 354 22.30 -2.93 -6.50
C ASP A 354 21.37 -1.74 -6.27
N PHE A 355 21.53 -1.03 -5.15
CA PHE A 355 20.80 0.22 -4.89
C PHE A 355 21.29 1.36 -5.79
N ARG A 356 22.61 1.53 -5.93
CA ARG A 356 23.21 2.50 -6.86
C ARG A 356 22.82 2.23 -8.32
N ALA A 357 22.56 0.97 -8.66
CA ALA A 357 22.15 0.61 -10.01
C ALA A 357 20.81 1.25 -10.42
N ILE A 358 19.94 1.59 -9.46
CA ILE A 358 18.66 2.28 -9.72
C ILE A 358 18.90 3.68 -10.31
N GLU A 359 19.83 4.42 -9.72
CA GLU A 359 20.24 5.75 -10.20
C GLU A 359 20.85 5.67 -11.60
N VAL A 360 21.74 4.70 -11.81
CA VAL A 360 22.38 4.45 -13.09
C VAL A 360 21.33 4.12 -14.15
N ASN A 361 20.36 3.25 -13.84
CA ASN A 361 19.27 2.90 -14.74
C ASN A 361 18.42 4.12 -15.11
N TRP A 362 18.06 4.94 -14.12
CA TRP A 362 17.31 6.16 -14.36
C TRP A 362 18.03 7.09 -15.33
N GLN A 363 19.33 7.35 -15.11
CA GLN A 363 20.13 8.18 -16.00
C GLN A 363 20.25 7.58 -17.40
N ASN A 364 20.53 6.27 -17.49
CA ASN A 364 20.62 5.51 -18.73
C ASN A 364 19.35 5.62 -19.60
N CYS A 365 18.17 5.63 -18.98
CA CYS A 365 16.90 5.71 -19.68
C CYS A 365 16.34 7.13 -19.84
N THR A 366 16.96 8.15 -19.24
CA THR A 366 16.42 9.52 -19.26
C THR A 366 17.36 10.60 -19.80
N THR A 367 18.66 10.31 -19.92
CA THR A 367 19.67 11.24 -20.40
C THR A 367 20.23 10.77 -21.73
N ALA A 368 20.32 11.66 -22.72
CA ALA A 368 20.94 11.36 -24.01
C ALA A 368 22.48 11.42 -23.90
N PRO A 369 23.23 10.48 -24.52
CA PRO A 369 22.74 9.30 -25.24
C PRO A 369 22.20 8.23 -24.28
N TYR A 370 21.08 7.58 -24.65
CA TYR A 370 20.42 6.56 -23.82
C TYR A 370 21.23 5.25 -23.80
N THR A 371 22.27 5.19 -22.96
CA THR A 371 23.15 4.02 -22.85
C THR A 371 22.53 2.94 -21.98
N ASN A 372 22.68 1.65 -22.31
CA ASN A 372 22.21 0.50 -21.51
C ASN A 372 20.70 0.48 -21.16
N CYS A 373 19.89 1.39 -21.71
CA CYS A 373 18.43 1.34 -21.65
C CYS A 373 17.93 0.38 -22.72
N GLN A 374 17.07 -0.59 -22.36
CA GLN A 374 16.54 -1.52 -23.36
C GLN A 374 15.71 -0.76 -24.43
N PRO A 375 15.68 -1.25 -25.68
CA PRO A 375 14.89 -0.62 -26.74
C PRO A 375 13.43 -0.38 -26.30
N GLY A 376 12.94 0.84 -26.48
CA GLY A 376 11.58 1.24 -26.09
C GLY A 376 11.39 1.59 -24.61
N MET A 377 12.29 1.19 -23.68
CA MET A 377 12.14 1.53 -22.25
C MET A 377 12.20 3.03 -21.98
N LYS A 378 13.00 3.80 -22.75
CA LYS A 378 13.05 5.27 -22.62
C LYS A 378 11.68 5.92 -22.75
N ASP A 379 10.78 5.38 -23.57
CA ASP A 379 9.46 5.95 -23.84
C ASP A 379 8.51 5.79 -22.63
N TRP A 380 8.85 4.89 -21.71
CA TRP A 380 8.20 4.75 -20.42
C TRP A 380 8.74 5.76 -19.39
N TYR A 381 10.04 6.01 -19.40
CA TYR A 381 10.73 6.87 -18.42
C TYR A 381 10.56 8.36 -18.71
N LEU A 382 10.61 8.78 -19.97
CA LEU A 382 10.61 10.21 -20.33
C LEU A 382 9.34 10.96 -19.90
N PRO A 383 8.11 10.40 -20.01
CA PRO A 383 6.91 11.06 -19.49
C PRO A 383 6.94 11.25 -17.97
N ILE A 384 7.50 10.28 -17.23
CA ILE A 384 7.68 10.36 -15.79
C ILE A 384 8.68 11.46 -15.44
N LYS A 385 9.85 11.46 -16.09
CA LYS A 385 10.86 12.49 -15.92
C LYS A 385 10.27 13.88 -16.17
N LYS A 386 9.51 14.06 -17.24
CA LYS A 386 8.86 15.33 -17.55
C LYS A 386 7.94 15.79 -16.40
N ALA A 387 7.10 14.90 -15.88
CA ALA A 387 6.19 15.22 -14.78
C ALA A 387 6.95 15.66 -13.51
N MET A 388 8.03 14.95 -13.17
CA MET A 388 8.88 15.27 -12.02
C MET A 388 9.67 16.57 -12.22
N ASP A 389 10.28 16.78 -13.39
CA ASP A 389 11.01 17.99 -13.73
C ASP A 389 10.10 19.22 -13.66
N ASP A 390 8.88 19.12 -14.19
CA ASP A 390 7.91 20.22 -14.16
C ASP A 390 7.44 20.51 -12.74
N SER A 391 7.24 19.49 -11.90
CA SER A 391 6.98 19.67 -10.46
C SER A 391 8.12 20.43 -9.77
N TYR A 392 9.38 20.04 -10.02
CA TYR A 392 10.53 20.72 -9.42
C TYR A 392 10.71 22.16 -9.92
N LYS A 393 10.47 22.43 -11.21
CA LYS A 393 10.49 23.81 -11.74
C LYS A 393 9.46 24.69 -11.05
N ILE A 394 8.25 24.17 -10.81
CA ILE A 394 7.21 24.90 -10.07
C ILE A 394 7.66 25.15 -8.62
N TYR A 395 8.27 24.17 -7.97
CA TYR A 395 8.86 24.33 -6.63
C TYR A 395 9.92 25.44 -6.62
N LEU A 396 10.88 25.41 -7.54
CA LEU A 396 11.92 26.44 -7.65
C LEU A 396 11.32 27.83 -7.85
N ALA A 397 10.29 27.95 -8.67
CA ALA A 397 9.65 29.22 -8.98
C ALA A 397 8.80 29.79 -7.82
N LYS A 398 8.13 28.93 -7.05
CA LYS A 398 7.10 29.36 -6.08
C LYS A 398 7.46 29.16 -4.62
N CYS A 399 8.32 28.20 -4.30
CA CYS A 399 8.60 27.78 -2.93
C CYS A 399 10.08 27.91 -2.53
N PHE A 400 11.02 27.79 -3.48
CA PHE A 400 12.44 27.82 -3.15
C PHE A 400 12.92 29.20 -2.69
N LYS A 401 13.63 29.22 -1.56
CA LYS A 401 14.31 30.40 -1.01
C LYS A 401 15.69 29.97 -0.54
N ALA A 402 16.75 30.52 -1.13
CA ALA A 402 18.14 30.07 -0.89
C ALA A 402 18.54 30.04 0.61
N THR A 403 17.98 30.94 1.41
CA THR A 403 18.28 31.10 2.85
C THR A 403 17.47 30.19 3.76
N SER A 404 16.31 29.67 3.32
CA SER A 404 15.39 28.92 4.19
C SER A 404 14.97 27.55 3.64
N SER A 405 15.23 27.26 2.37
CA SER A 405 14.99 25.93 1.80
C SER A 405 16.02 24.93 2.30
N PRO A 406 15.63 23.66 2.53
CA PRO A 406 16.58 22.60 2.88
C PRO A 406 17.70 22.47 1.86
N LYS A 407 18.91 22.14 2.33
CA LYS A 407 20.09 22.00 1.45
C LYS A 407 19.88 20.97 0.35
N PHE A 408 19.29 19.82 0.69
CA PHE A 408 19.01 18.75 -0.27
C PHE A 408 18.04 19.14 -1.40
N MET A 409 17.28 20.23 -1.25
CA MET A 409 16.37 20.79 -2.27
C MET A 409 17.01 21.88 -3.12
N ARG A 410 18.32 22.15 -2.96
CA ARG A 410 19.00 23.15 -3.78
C ARG A 410 19.23 22.59 -5.18
N PRO A 411 19.09 23.41 -6.23
CA PRO A 411 19.45 22.99 -7.58
C PRO A 411 20.96 22.73 -7.65
N ASP A 412 21.33 21.64 -8.33
CA ASP A 412 22.68 21.21 -8.65
C ASP A 412 23.04 21.62 -10.10
N PRO A 413 23.91 22.62 -10.30
CA PRO A 413 24.31 23.06 -11.63
C PRO A 413 25.12 21.97 -12.37
N PRO A 414 24.99 21.87 -13.72
CA PRO A 414 24.22 22.74 -14.60
C PRO A 414 22.77 22.29 -14.81
N SER A 415 22.36 21.15 -14.23
CA SER A 415 21.05 20.54 -14.50
C SER A 415 19.87 21.39 -14.01
N MET A 416 20.11 22.22 -12.99
CA MET A 416 19.07 22.96 -12.27
C MET A 416 17.98 22.05 -11.68
N LEU A 417 18.28 20.76 -11.49
CA LEU A 417 17.50 19.76 -10.75
C LEU A 417 18.17 19.56 -9.37
N PRO A 418 17.52 18.97 -8.35
CA PRO A 418 18.22 18.66 -7.11
C PRO A 418 19.20 17.49 -7.34
N GLU A 419 20.05 17.22 -6.35
CA GLU A 419 20.90 16.02 -6.37
C GLU A 419 20.07 14.76 -6.64
N LEU A 420 20.69 13.75 -7.28
CA LEU A 420 19.93 12.62 -7.81
C LEU A 420 19.22 11.83 -6.70
N GLU A 421 19.83 11.65 -5.55
CA GLU A 421 19.24 10.99 -4.38
C GLU A 421 17.94 11.69 -3.93
N THR A 422 17.97 13.03 -3.87
CA THR A 422 16.76 13.83 -3.63
C THR A 422 15.74 13.58 -4.72
N TYR A 423 16.12 13.68 -5.99
CA TYR A 423 15.21 13.47 -7.11
C TYR A 423 14.54 12.07 -7.04
N MET A 424 15.34 11.04 -6.78
CA MET A 424 14.90 9.66 -6.66
C MET A 424 13.98 9.45 -5.45
N ARG A 425 14.20 10.17 -4.33
CA ARG A 425 13.27 10.15 -3.18
C ARG A 425 11.86 10.62 -3.56
N PHE A 426 11.74 11.71 -4.31
CA PHE A 426 10.43 12.21 -4.74
C PHE A 426 9.81 11.30 -5.82
N LEU A 427 10.63 10.81 -6.75
CA LEU A 427 10.21 9.89 -7.80
C LEU A 427 9.68 8.55 -7.24
N HIS A 428 10.44 7.87 -6.39
CA HIS A 428 10.01 6.60 -5.79
C HIS A 428 8.85 6.76 -4.82
N GLY A 429 8.56 7.98 -4.36
CA GLY A 429 7.35 8.29 -3.59
C GLY A 429 6.15 8.64 -4.44
N TRP A 430 6.35 8.94 -5.73
CA TRP A 430 5.37 9.63 -6.58
C TRP A 430 4.74 10.83 -5.88
N VAL A 431 5.57 11.69 -5.33
CA VAL A 431 5.14 12.91 -4.64
C VAL A 431 5.72 14.14 -5.33
N PRO A 432 4.97 15.26 -5.40
CA PRO A 432 5.51 16.50 -5.93
C PRO A 432 6.68 16.98 -5.05
N PHE A 433 7.54 17.83 -5.60
CA PHE A 433 8.62 18.50 -4.84
C PHE A 433 8.05 19.56 -3.90
N ARG A 434 7.24 19.12 -2.94
CA ARG A 434 6.58 19.89 -1.91
C ARG A 434 7.22 19.52 -0.58
N VAL A 435 7.93 20.45 0.03
CA VAL A 435 8.45 20.32 1.39
C VAL A 435 7.89 21.46 2.22
N ASP A 436 7.26 21.11 3.32
CA ASP A 436 6.79 22.09 4.30
C ASP A 436 7.99 22.83 4.90
N ASN A 437 7.83 24.13 5.10
CA ASN A 437 8.93 25.01 5.38
C ASN A 437 9.72 24.62 6.63
N VAL A 438 10.94 24.16 6.38
CA VAL A 438 11.95 23.85 7.39
C VAL A 438 12.60 25.18 7.84
N GLY A 439 11.80 26.10 8.38
CA GLY A 439 12.20 27.45 8.81
C GLY A 439 11.06 28.49 8.79
N ALA A 440 11.33 29.71 9.27
CA ALA A 440 10.38 30.81 9.53
C ALA A 440 9.62 31.39 8.30
N GLY A 441 9.53 30.67 7.18
CA GLY A 441 9.11 31.21 5.89
C GLY A 441 7.77 30.73 5.32
N GLY A 442 6.87 30.09 6.07
CA GLY A 442 5.51 29.64 5.64
C GLY A 442 5.43 28.46 4.65
N ALA A 443 4.66 27.41 4.93
CA ALA A 443 4.66 26.13 4.19
C ALA A 443 4.35 26.20 2.68
N CYS A 444 5.01 25.35 1.88
CA CYS A 444 4.75 25.18 0.44
C CYS A 444 3.47 24.36 0.21
N THR A 445 2.38 25.01 -0.22
CA THR A 445 1.04 24.39 -0.25
C THR A 445 0.70 23.72 -1.60
N THR A 446 -0.37 22.90 -1.63
CA THR A 446 -0.93 22.28 -2.85
C THR A 446 -1.35 23.30 -3.91
N ALA A 447 -1.77 24.50 -3.50
CA ALA A 447 -2.06 25.59 -4.43
C ALA A 447 -0.80 26.13 -5.13
N MET A 448 0.36 26.07 -4.45
CA MET A 448 1.63 26.53 -5.02
C MET A 448 2.20 25.49 -5.98
N VAL A 449 2.47 24.29 -5.47
CA VAL A 449 2.97 23.16 -6.25
C VAL A 449 1.84 22.13 -6.35
N PRO A 450 1.16 21.93 -7.48
CA PRO A 450 0.09 20.93 -7.55
C PRO A 450 0.61 19.51 -7.35
N ASP A 451 -0.30 18.59 -7.00
CA ASP A 451 0.02 17.17 -6.98
C ASP A 451 0.36 16.63 -8.38
N LEU A 452 1.10 15.53 -8.39
CA LEU A 452 1.47 14.85 -9.62
C LEU A 452 0.22 14.34 -10.36
N PRO A 453 0.34 14.06 -11.68
CA PRO A 453 -0.78 13.58 -12.46
C PRO A 453 -1.35 12.26 -11.94
N LEU A 454 -2.65 12.10 -12.09
CA LEU A 454 -3.41 10.90 -11.73
C LEU A 454 -3.90 10.18 -12.98
N THR A 455 -4.25 8.90 -12.86
CA THR A 455 -4.65 8.03 -13.98
C THR A 455 -5.97 8.42 -14.64
N GLU A 456 -6.80 9.18 -13.96
CA GLU A 456 -8.11 9.65 -14.43
C GLU A 456 -8.01 10.95 -15.25
N GLN A 457 -6.86 11.62 -15.19
CA GLN A 457 -6.65 12.90 -15.87
C GLN A 457 -6.47 12.71 -17.38
N PRO A 458 -6.95 13.65 -18.21
CA PRO A 458 -6.67 13.63 -19.64
C PRO A 458 -5.16 13.72 -19.92
N PRO A 459 -4.71 13.23 -21.09
CA PRO A 459 -3.29 13.15 -21.43
C PRO A 459 -2.54 14.50 -21.56
N ASP A 460 -3.23 15.63 -21.59
CA ASP A 460 -2.63 16.97 -21.80
C ASP A 460 -1.78 17.46 -20.62
N LYS A 461 -2.04 17.01 -19.39
CA LYS A 461 -1.35 17.52 -18.19
C LYS A 461 0.06 16.97 -18.00
N ASN A 462 0.34 15.73 -18.40
CA ASN A 462 1.67 15.07 -18.40
C ASN A 462 1.61 13.65 -19.04
N GLY A 463 0.61 13.41 -19.89
CA GLY A 463 0.43 12.13 -20.57
C GLY A 463 0.25 10.94 -19.64
N MET A 464 0.75 9.79 -20.09
CA MET A 464 0.67 8.49 -19.40
C MET A 464 1.62 8.33 -18.21
N ALA A 465 2.20 9.41 -17.69
CA ALA A 465 3.21 9.35 -16.63
C ALA A 465 2.84 8.44 -15.44
N PRO A 466 1.63 8.52 -14.83
CA PRO A 466 1.28 7.65 -13.71
C PRO A 466 1.14 6.17 -14.10
N VAL A 467 0.57 5.88 -15.29
CA VAL A 467 0.49 4.50 -15.81
C VAL A 467 1.88 3.95 -16.10
N ASN A 468 2.75 4.76 -16.69
CA ASN A 468 4.13 4.39 -16.97
C ASN A 468 4.89 4.11 -15.67
N TYR A 469 4.71 4.95 -14.66
CA TYR A 469 5.32 4.78 -13.35
C TYR A 469 4.94 3.44 -12.74
N MET A 470 3.64 3.13 -12.69
CA MET A 470 3.15 1.81 -12.24
C MET A 470 3.75 0.67 -13.06
N THR A 471 3.88 0.83 -14.37
CA THR A 471 4.44 -0.21 -15.24
C THR A 471 5.92 -0.48 -14.97
N ILE A 472 6.74 0.57 -14.83
CA ILE A 472 8.19 0.38 -14.60
C ILE A 472 8.51 -0.09 -13.19
N GLN A 473 7.64 0.13 -12.20
CA GLN A 473 7.76 -0.46 -10.87
C GLN A 473 7.74 -2.00 -10.89
N TYR A 474 7.14 -2.58 -11.93
CA TYR A 474 7.03 -4.02 -12.18
C TYR A 474 7.81 -4.47 -13.43
N ASP A 475 8.85 -3.74 -13.82
CA ASP A 475 9.64 -4.02 -15.03
C ASP A 475 10.25 -5.43 -15.07
N PHE A 476 10.54 -6.02 -13.91
CA PHE A 476 11.00 -7.39 -13.78
C PHE A 476 10.01 -8.44 -14.31
N ASP A 477 8.71 -8.15 -14.25
CA ASP A 477 7.62 -8.99 -14.79
C ASP A 477 7.29 -8.60 -16.23
N LYS A 478 7.33 -7.30 -16.55
CA LYS A 478 6.85 -6.77 -17.84
C LYS A 478 7.86 -6.80 -18.98
N PHE A 479 9.14 -6.59 -18.67
CA PHE A 479 10.19 -6.41 -19.68
C PHE A 479 11.32 -7.43 -19.53
N GLY A 480 11.26 -8.30 -18.51
CA GLY A 480 12.30 -9.30 -18.25
C GLY A 480 13.66 -8.66 -17.89
N THR A 481 13.66 -7.45 -17.33
CA THR A 481 14.87 -6.71 -16.97
C THR A 481 15.69 -7.45 -15.92
N LYS A 482 17.02 -7.34 -16.03
CA LYS A 482 17.97 -7.99 -15.12
C LYS A 482 18.96 -7.00 -14.53
N GLY A 483 19.31 -7.21 -13.27
CA GLY A 483 20.35 -6.46 -12.57
C GLY A 483 20.13 -4.94 -12.67
N ILE A 484 21.11 -4.25 -13.27
CA ILE A 484 21.15 -2.79 -13.36
C ILE A 484 20.07 -2.15 -14.22
N GLN A 485 19.27 -2.93 -14.94
CA GLN A 485 18.18 -2.41 -15.78
C GLN A 485 16.86 -2.26 -15.02
N ARG A 486 16.85 -2.57 -13.72
CA ARG A 486 15.63 -2.54 -12.90
C ARG A 486 15.37 -1.16 -12.32
N PHE A 487 14.14 -0.69 -12.44
CA PHE A 487 13.69 0.55 -11.81
C PHE A 487 13.54 0.38 -10.30
N ASN A 488 12.92 -0.72 -9.85
CA ASN A 488 12.70 -0.96 -8.43
C ASN A 488 12.94 -2.43 -8.03
N PRO A 489 14.20 -2.82 -7.74
CA PRO A 489 14.53 -4.17 -7.25
C PRO A 489 13.77 -4.58 -5.97
N TYR A 490 13.35 -3.62 -5.15
CA TYR A 490 12.59 -3.91 -3.93
C TYR A 490 11.16 -4.38 -4.23
N SER A 491 10.51 -3.84 -5.27
CA SER A 491 9.23 -4.37 -5.76
C SER A 491 9.36 -5.83 -6.19
N GLN A 492 10.47 -6.19 -6.86
CA GLN A 492 10.73 -7.57 -7.22
C GLN A 492 10.97 -8.47 -6.00
N LEU A 493 11.68 -7.99 -4.98
CA LEU A 493 11.86 -8.75 -3.73
C LEU A 493 10.51 -9.20 -3.18
N ILE A 494 9.54 -8.28 -3.14
CA ILE A 494 8.21 -8.50 -2.56
C ILE A 494 7.35 -9.38 -3.48
N HIS A 495 7.23 -9.03 -4.76
CA HIS A 495 6.24 -9.63 -5.67
C HIS A 495 6.79 -10.74 -6.58
N GLY A 496 8.11 -10.83 -6.73
CA GLY A 496 8.74 -11.87 -7.55
C GLY A 496 8.42 -13.28 -7.03
N LYS A 497 8.50 -14.28 -7.91
CA LYS A 497 8.10 -15.65 -7.58
C LYS A 497 9.07 -16.31 -6.57
N VAL A 498 8.53 -17.16 -5.71
CA VAL A 498 9.33 -17.98 -4.78
C VAL A 498 10.36 -18.83 -5.51
N ALA A 499 9.98 -19.39 -6.67
CA ALA A 499 10.87 -20.20 -7.51
C ALA A 499 12.12 -19.44 -7.98
N ASP A 500 12.03 -18.11 -8.10
CA ASP A 500 13.12 -17.23 -8.54
C ASP A 500 13.92 -16.64 -7.36
N GLY A 501 13.66 -17.10 -6.13
CA GLY A 501 14.35 -16.63 -4.92
C GLY A 501 13.70 -15.44 -4.21
N TYR A 502 12.52 -15.00 -4.65
CA TYR A 502 11.80 -13.85 -4.08
C TYR A 502 10.66 -14.26 -3.13
N LEU A 503 9.85 -13.32 -2.65
CA LEU A 503 8.91 -13.56 -1.55
C LEU A 503 7.49 -13.92 -1.99
N ASP A 504 7.13 -13.58 -3.22
CA ASP A 504 5.81 -13.77 -3.80
C ASP A 504 4.71 -13.34 -2.81
N MET A 505 4.67 -12.06 -2.48
CA MET A 505 3.73 -11.49 -1.52
C MET A 505 2.68 -10.66 -2.25
N SER A 506 1.42 -10.81 -1.84
CA SER A 506 0.41 -9.78 -2.08
C SER A 506 0.54 -8.74 -0.98
N ALA A 507 1.44 -7.78 -1.11
CA ALA A 507 1.69 -6.75 -0.12
C ALA A 507 2.20 -5.52 -0.85
N TYR A 508 1.85 -4.30 -0.43
CA TYR A 508 2.31 -3.15 -1.21
C TYR A 508 3.77 -2.82 -0.94
N ALA A 509 4.53 -2.58 -2.01
CA ALA A 509 5.95 -2.29 -1.98
C ALA A 509 6.29 -0.78 -2.02
N PHE A 510 5.34 0.05 -2.48
CA PHE A 510 5.50 1.51 -2.63
C PHE A 510 4.13 2.23 -2.54
N SER A 511 4.11 3.56 -2.48
CA SER A 511 2.92 4.32 -2.05
C SER A 511 1.65 4.10 -2.90
N ILE A 512 1.75 4.06 -4.23
CA ILE A 512 0.55 3.86 -5.10
C ILE A 512 0.12 2.39 -5.10
N ASP A 513 1.06 1.49 -4.86
CA ASP A 513 0.80 0.05 -4.77
C ASP A 513 -0.11 -0.30 -3.60
N ASP A 514 -0.20 0.58 -2.58
CA ASP A 514 -1.15 0.43 -1.47
C ASP A 514 -2.59 0.33 -1.97
N HIS A 515 -3.01 1.26 -2.83
CA HIS A 515 -4.33 1.25 -3.45
C HIS A 515 -4.60 -0.07 -4.20
N GLU A 516 -3.58 -0.60 -4.89
CA GLU A 516 -3.67 -1.87 -5.61
C GLU A 516 -3.64 -3.09 -4.68
N SER A 517 -3.06 -2.97 -3.48
CA SER A 517 -3.00 -4.06 -2.51
C SER A 517 -4.17 -4.07 -1.53
N PHE A 518 -4.84 -2.95 -1.27
CA PHE A 518 -5.90 -2.88 -0.25
C PHE A 518 -7.06 -3.83 -0.55
N GLN A 519 -7.44 -4.62 0.46
CA GLN A 519 -8.59 -5.52 0.44
C GLN A 519 -9.70 -4.97 1.32
N SER A 520 -10.96 -5.23 0.96
CA SER A 520 -12.13 -4.88 1.78
C SER A 520 -13.22 -5.94 1.62
N PHE A 521 -13.53 -6.65 2.72
CA PHE A 521 -14.54 -7.70 2.73
C PHE A 521 -15.39 -7.62 3.99
N ALA A 522 -16.66 -8.03 3.93
CA ALA A 522 -17.50 -8.14 5.12
C ALA A 522 -16.82 -9.04 6.17
N GLY A 523 -16.99 -8.76 7.46
CA GLY A 523 -16.37 -9.60 8.48
C GLY A 523 -16.47 -9.04 9.90
N SER A 524 -16.32 -9.94 10.87
CA SER A 524 -16.37 -9.61 12.30
C SER A 524 -14.99 -9.28 12.88
N GLY A 525 -13.96 -9.16 12.05
CA GLY A 525 -12.60 -8.90 12.51
C GLY A 525 -11.52 -9.30 11.51
N LEU A 526 -10.27 -9.30 11.97
CA LEU A 526 -9.07 -9.53 11.17
C LEU A 526 -8.17 -10.58 11.83
N ILE A 527 -7.64 -11.49 11.04
CA ILE A 527 -6.62 -12.47 11.43
C ILE A 527 -5.28 -12.02 10.88
N LEU A 528 -4.24 -12.09 11.70
CA LEU A 528 -2.84 -11.93 11.33
C LEU A 528 -2.10 -13.21 11.68
N ALA A 529 -1.68 -13.98 10.69
CA ALA A 529 -0.87 -15.18 10.87
C ALA A 529 0.60 -14.87 10.56
N VAL A 530 1.48 -15.03 11.55
CA VAL A 530 2.90 -14.68 11.44
C VAL A 530 3.74 -15.93 11.19
N GLY A 531 4.44 -15.99 10.07
CA GLY A 531 5.38 -17.06 9.76
C GLY A 531 4.78 -18.42 9.39
N GLY A 532 3.53 -18.45 8.91
CA GLY A 532 2.87 -19.69 8.50
C GLY A 532 1.37 -19.53 8.27
N PRO A 533 0.70 -20.54 7.66
CA PRO A 533 -0.71 -20.44 7.29
C PRO A 533 -1.70 -20.84 8.40
N THR A 534 -1.24 -21.47 9.48
CA THR A 534 -2.13 -21.97 10.54
C THR A 534 -2.95 -20.83 11.15
N GLY A 535 -4.25 -21.07 11.34
CA GLY A 535 -5.20 -20.09 11.85
C GLY A 535 -5.90 -19.26 10.76
N LEU A 536 -5.44 -19.32 9.51
CA LEU A 536 -6.13 -18.68 8.39
C LEU A 536 -7.39 -19.48 7.98
N PRO A 537 -8.49 -18.81 7.57
CA PRO A 537 -9.72 -19.49 7.14
C PRO A 537 -9.52 -20.32 5.85
N LEU A 538 -8.69 -19.79 4.96
CA LEU A 538 -8.38 -20.41 3.67
C LEU A 538 -6.87 -20.28 3.41
N ASN A 539 -6.18 -21.42 3.22
CA ASN A 539 -4.76 -21.44 2.85
C ASN A 539 -4.58 -21.23 1.34
N LYS A 540 -5.13 -20.14 0.84
CA LYS A 540 -5.04 -19.69 -0.54
C LYS A 540 -4.87 -18.18 -0.52
N ARG A 541 -3.98 -17.64 -1.34
CA ARG A 541 -3.83 -16.18 -1.45
C ARG A 541 -5.08 -15.59 -2.12
N VAL A 542 -5.45 -14.36 -1.76
CA VAL A 542 -6.39 -13.59 -2.58
C VAL A 542 -5.83 -13.50 -4.01
N PRO A 543 -6.66 -13.75 -5.04
CA PRO A 543 -6.26 -13.51 -6.42
C PRO A 543 -5.72 -12.09 -6.62
N GLN A 544 -4.78 -11.93 -7.56
CA GLN A 544 -4.32 -10.59 -7.94
C GLN A 544 -5.49 -9.76 -8.45
N LYS A 545 -5.49 -8.45 -8.17
CA LYS A 545 -6.47 -7.55 -8.79
C LYS A 545 -6.40 -7.66 -10.31
N LEU A 546 -7.55 -7.46 -10.94
CA LEU A 546 -7.60 -7.41 -12.40
C LEU A 546 -6.73 -6.25 -12.91
N PRO A 547 -6.07 -6.41 -14.07
CA PRO A 547 -5.33 -5.31 -14.68
C PRO A 547 -6.21 -4.06 -14.76
N PRO A 548 -5.74 -2.91 -14.23
CA PRO A 548 -6.57 -1.73 -14.12
C PRO A 548 -6.93 -1.20 -15.50
N TYR A 549 -8.19 -0.80 -15.67
CA TYR A 549 -8.67 -0.12 -16.85
C TYR A 549 -8.58 1.40 -16.65
N TYR A 550 -7.79 2.03 -17.49
CA TYR A 550 -7.62 3.48 -17.54
C TYR A 550 -8.31 4.03 -18.79
N ASP A 551 -9.38 4.80 -18.59
CA ASP A 551 -10.28 5.28 -19.63
C ASP A 551 -9.58 5.97 -20.82
N TRP A 552 -8.50 6.70 -20.55
CA TRP A 552 -7.78 7.46 -21.57
C TRP A 552 -6.75 6.64 -22.36
N TYR A 553 -6.37 5.48 -21.84
CA TYR A 553 -5.06 4.89 -22.11
C TYR A 553 -5.10 3.42 -22.52
N THR A 554 -6.14 2.70 -22.11
CA THR A 554 -6.25 1.25 -22.27
C THR A 554 -7.53 0.87 -22.96
N ALA A 555 -7.55 -0.33 -23.53
CA ALA A 555 -8.80 -0.98 -23.92
C ALA A 555 -9.38 -1.75 -22.73
N ALA A 556 -10.70 -1.83 -22.64
CA ALA A 556 -11.39 -2.62 -21.62
C ALA A 556 -11.91 -3.92 -22.23
N VAL A 557 -11.64 -5.04 -21.55
CA VAL A 557 -12.24 -6.33 -21.84
C VAL A 557 -13.04 -6.80 -20.64
N THR A 558 -14.31 -7.12 -20.84
CA THR A 558 -15.20 -7.55 -19.76
C THR A 558 -15.83 -8.90 -20.13
N PRO A 559 -15.67 -9.94 -19.30
CA PRO A 559 -16.45 -11.15 -19.46
C PRO A 559 -17.89 -10.84 -19.02
N GLY A 560 -18.88 -11.20 -19.84
CA GLY A 560 -20.28 -11.14 -19.47
C GLY A 560 -20.65 -12.19 -18.43
N TYR A 561 -21.86 -12.10 -17.89
CA TYR A 561 -22.37 -13.06 -16.93
C TYR A 561 -22.63 -14.43 -17.56
N LEU A 562 -22.25 -15.51 -16.89
CA LEU A 562 -22.64 -16.86 -17.29
C LEU A 562 -24.09 -17.17 -16.84
N LYS A 563 -24.75 -18.15 -17.46
CA LYS A 563 -26.10 -18.58 -17.09
C LYS A 563 -26.05 -19.68 -16.03
N GLY A 564 -26.80 -19.51 -14.93
CA GLY A 564 -26.78 -20.41 -13.78
C GLY A 564 -25.68 -20.04 -12.77
N ASP A 565 -25.45 -20.87 -11.76
CA ASP A 565 -24.44 -20.64 -10.70
C ASP A 565 -22.99 -20.95 -11.15
N THR A 566 -22.76 -21.06 -12.46
CA THR A 566 -21.43 -21.31 -13.04
C THR A 566 -20.70 -19.98 -13.22
N GLY A 567 -20.11 -19.43 -12.17
CA GLY A 567 -19.28 -18.22 -12.25
C GLY A 567 -17.96 -18.38 -13.03
N TRP A 568 -17.25 -17.28 -13.27
CA TRP A 568 -15.90 -17.28 -13.82
C TRP A 568 -14.87 -17.75 -12.80
N ALA A 569 -13.86 -18.49 -13.25
CA ALA A 569 -12.77 -19.01 -12.41
C ALA A 569 -11.42 -18.39 -12.75
N ALA A 570 -11.09 -18.26 -14.04
CA ALA A 570 -9.81 -17.73 -14.47
C ALA A 570 -9.88 -16.99 -15.82
N TYR A 571 -8.87 -16.18 -16.10
CA TYR A 571 -8.65 -15.45 -17.34
C TYR A 571 -7.20 -15.52 -17.82
N GLY A 572 -6.99 -15.19 -19.08
CA GLY A 572 -5.69 -14.97 -19.70
C GLY A 572 -5.77 -13.79 -20.66
N ILE A 573 -4.79 -12.88 -20.57
CA ILE A 573 -4.64 -11.73 -21.48
C ILE A 573 -3.41 -11.97 -22.34
N CYS A 574 -3.59 -11.92 -23.65
CA CYS A 574 -2.60 -12.33 -24.66
C CYS A 574 -2.04 -13.73 -24.37
N SER A 575 -2.89 -14.63 -23.88
CA SER A 575 -2.54 -15.97 -23.42
C SER A 575 -3.54 -16.99 -23.92
N GLU A 576 -3.01 -18.09 -24.43
CA GLU A 576 -3.75 -19.25 -24.92
C GLU A 576 -4.40 -20.05 -23.78
N THR A 577 -4.06 -19.75 -22.53
CA THR A 577 -4.59 -20.38 -21.33
C THR A 577 -5.15 -19.36 -20.36
N ALA A 578 -6.23 -19.72 -19.66
CA ALA A 578 -6.75 -18.96 -18.53
C ALA A 578 -6.00 -19.33 -17.24
N ASP A 579 -4.87 -18.67 -17.01
CA ASP A 579 -3.86 -18.94 -15.97
C ASP A 579 -3.95 -18.01 -14.76
N LYS A 580 -4.74 -16.93 -14.83
CA LYS A 580 -4.93 -15.98 -13.74
C LYS A 580 -6.32 -16.13 -13.13
N GLU A 581 -6.42 -16.26 -11.83
CA GLU A 581 -7.71 -16.39 -11.16
C GLU A 581 -8.47 -15.08 -11.13
N PHE A 582 -9.80 -15.13 -11.30
CA PHE A 582 -10.64 -13.96 -11.05
C PHE A 582 -10.78 -13.71 -9.54
N PRO A 583 -10.78 -12.43 -9.10
CA PRO A 583 -11.08 -12.09 -7.70
C PRO A 583 -12.52 -12.40 -7.30
N THR A 584 -13.46 -12.36 -8.25
CA THR A 584 -14.90 -12.61 -8.05
C THR A 584 -15.47 -13.46 -9.18
N GLU A 585 -16.60 -14.10 -8.90
CA GLU A 585 -17.28 -15.01 -9.83
C GLU A 585 -17.95 -14.28 -11.00
N ASP A 586 -18.31 -13.01 -10.81
CA ASP A 586 -18.86 -12.13 -11.85
C ASP A 586 -17.81 -11.75 -12.91
N GLY A 587 -16.55 -12.08 -12.66
CA GLY A 587 -15.44 -11.57 -13.43
C GLY A 587 -15.22 -10.07 -13.17
N GLY A 588 -14.77 -9.34 -14.17
CA GLY A 588 -14.64 -7.89 -14.06
C GLY A 588 -13.97 -7.26 -15.28
N VAL A 589 -13.91 -5.94 -15.27
CA VAL A 589 -13.28 -5.18 -16.35
C VAL A 589 -11.76 -5.33 -16.24
N MET A 590 -11.13 -5.80 -17.30
CA MET A 590 -9.68 -5.89 -17.42
C MET A 590 -9.18 -4.84 -18.41
N GLY A 591 -8.22 -4.04 -17.98
CA GLY A 591 -7.48 -3.14 -18.86
C GLY A 591 -6.44 -3.89 -19.69
N ILE A 592 -6.31 -3.50 -20.96
CA ILE A 592 -5.26 -3.95 -21.87
C ILE A 592 -4.52 -2.70 -22.36
N ASP A 593 -3.23 -2.59 -22.01
CA ASP A 593 -2.35 -1.54 -22.54
C ASP A 593 -1.83 -1.95 -23.93
N PRO A 594 -2.24 -1.25 -25.01
CA PRO A 594 -1.87 -1.60 -26.38
C PRO A 594 -0.37 -1.47 -26.67
N ARG A 595 0.43 -0.86 -25.78
CA ARG A 595 1.89 -0.76 -25.92
C ARG A 595 2.63 -2.01 -25.45
N THR A 596 1.99 -2.81 -24.59
CA THR A 596 2.57 -4.07 -24.07
C THR A 596 1.89 -5.30 -24.64
N ALA A 597 0.64 -5.16 -25.12
CA ALA A 597 -0.08 -6.23 -25.79
C ALA A 597 0.43 -6.42 -27.24
N VAL A 598 0.77 -7.66 -27.58
CA VAL A 598 1.18 -8.04 -28.95
C VAL A 598 0.00 -8.68 -29.67
N ALA A 599 -0.36 -8.16 -30.84
CA ALA A 599 -1.37 -8.75 -31.69
C ALA A 599 -0.79 -9.88 -32.57
N PRO A 600 -1.52 -10.98 -32.82
CA PRO A 600 -2.84 -11.28 -32.25
C PRO A 600 -2.71 -11.64 -30.76
N CYS A 601 -3.58 -11.05 -29.93
CA CYS A 601 -3.61 -11.23 -28.49
C CYS A 601 -4.80 -12.13 -28.13
N PRO A 602 -4.58 -13.41 -27.79
CA PRO A 602 -5.66 -14.29 -27.33
C PRO A 602 -6.20 -13.81 -25.99
N ILE A 603 -7.53 -13.73 -25.89
CA ILE A 603 -8.23 -13.53 -24.63
C ILE A 603 -8.91 -14.85 -24.30
N THR A 604 -8.62 -15.38 -23.13
CA THR A 604 -9.18 -16.65 -22.65
C THR A 604 -9.88 -16.46 -21.32
N PHE A 605 -11.01 -17.14 -21.15
CA PHE A 605 -11.73 -17.24 -19.90
C PHE A 605 -12.03 -18.70 -19.60
N LYS A 606 -12.00 -19.08 -18.33
CA LYS A 606 -12.36 -20.40 -17.85
C LYS A 606 -13.44 -20.25 -16.78
N ASP A 607 -14.55 -20.95 -16.94
CA ASP A 607 -15.60 -20.98 -15.92
C ASP A 607 -15.29 -22.01 -14.83
N LYS A 608 -16.13 -22.02 -13.78
CA LYS A 608 -16.02 -22.97 -12.67
C LYS A 608 -16.23 -24.44 -13.04
N THR A 609 -16.84 -24.73 -14.19
CA THR A 609 -16.96 -26.11 -14.72
C THR A 609 -15.70 -26.55 -15.49
N GLY A 610 -14.78 -25.63 -15.73
CA GLY A 610 -13.56 -25.86 -16.50
C GLY A 610 -13.73 -25.62 -18.01
N LYS A 611 -14.90 -25.18 -18.48
CA LYS A 611 -15.09 -24.83 -19.89
C LYS A 611 -14.28 -23.58 -20.22
N LEU A 612 -13.55 -23.66 -21.33
CA LEU A 612 -12.68 -22.60 -21.83
C LEU A 612 -13.38 -21.84 -22.95
N TYR A 613 -13.36 -20.51 -22.85
CA TYR A 613 -13.92 -19.57 -23.80
C TYR A 613 -12.76 -18.72 -24.35
N LYS A 614 -12.73 -18.49 -25.66
CA LYS A 614 -11.61 -17.81 -26.31
C LYS A 614 -12.05 -16.93 -27.46
N PHE A 615 -11.38 -15.78 -27.60
CA PHE A 615 -11.34 -14.98 -28.82
C PHE A 615 -9.95 -14.37 -28.98
N LYS A 616 -9.67 -13.72 -30.11
CA LYS A 616 -8.41 -13.02 -30.36
C LYS A 616 -8.68 -11.57 -30.72
N ILE A 617 -7.90 -10.66 -30.13
CA ILE A 617 -7.78 -9.29 -30.61
C ILE A 617 -6.68 -9.28 -31.67
N LEU A 618 -7.05 -8.96 -32.91
CA LEU A 618 -6.20 -9.07 -34.10
C LEU A 618 -5.31 -7.86 -34.32
N LYS A 619 -5.67 -6.69 -33.77
CA LYS A 619 -4.96 -5.43 -33.99
C LYS A 619 -5.00 -4.55 -32.74
N PHE A 620 -3.85 -3.96 -32.44
CA PHE A 620 -3.73 -2.78 -31.59
C PHE A 620 -3.00 -1.70 -32.39
N SER A 621 -3.34 -0.44 -32.16
CA SER A 621 -2.65 0.72 -32.71
C SER A 621 -2.24 1.63 -31.57
N THR A 622 -0.97 1.99 -31.56
CA THR A 622 -0.37 3.01 -30.70
C THR A 622 0.15 4.20 -31.53
N ALA A 623 -0.24 4.26 -32.81
CA ALA A 623 0.15 5.35 -33.70
C ALA A 623 -0.66 6.62 -33.38
N GLY A 624 0.01 7.78 -33.40
CA GLY A 624 -0.61 9.09 -33.20
C GLY A 624 -0.35 9.71 -31.82
N THR A 625 -1.12 10.75 -31.50
CA THR A 625 -1.06 11.46 -30.22
C THR A 625 -2.08 10.90 -29.24
N MET A 626 -1.78 10.98 -27.94
CA MET A 626 -2.70 10.54 -26.89
C MET A 626 -3.99 11.36 -26.86
N PRO A 627 -5.16 10.73 -26.58
CA PRO A 627 -5.36 9.29 -26.41
C PRO A 627 -5.24 8.54 -27.76
N PHE A 628 -4.53 7.41 -27.77
CA PHE A 628 -4.36 6.62 -29.00
C PHE A 628 -5.71 6.10 -29.49
N GLN A 629 -5.90 6.10 -30.81
CA GLN A 629 -6.94 5.27 -31.40
C GLN A 629 -6.47 3.81 -31.37
N ILE A 630 -6.91 3.05 -30.36
CA ILE A 630 -6.45 1.67 -30.11
C ILE A 630 -6.83 0.73 -31.26
N TRP A 631 -8.03 0.88 -31.81
CA TRP A 631 -8.49 0.18 -33.01
C TRP A 631 -9.53 1.05 -33.77
N PRO A 632 -9.93 0.69 -35.01
CA PRO A 632 -10.86 1.47 -35.82
C PRO A 632 -12.15 1.85 -35.09
N GLN A 633 -12.74 3.00 -35.44
CA GLN A 633 -14.03 3.40 -34.90
C GLN A 633 -15.09 2.35 -35.27
N PHE A 634 -15.88 1.93 -34.29
CA PHE A 634 -16.87 0.90 -34.46
C PHE A 634 -18.03 1.11 -33.49
N THR A 635 -19.23 1.03 -34.01
CA THR A 635 -20.46 1.02 -33.21
C THR A 635 -21.24 -0.23 -33.60
N SER A 636 -21.49 -1.10 -32.61
CA SER A 636 -22.21 -2.34 -32.82
C SER A 636 -23.63 -2.10 -33.33
N THR A 637 -24.08 -2.99 -34.20
CA THR A 637 -25.44 -3.05 -34.75
C THR A 637 -26.01 -4.45 -34.50
N PRO A 638 -27.34 -4.67 -34.63
CA PRO A 638 -27.91 -6.01 -34.55
C PRO A 638 -27.26 -7.03 -35.50
N ALA A 639 -26.86 -6.59 -36.70
CA ALA A 639 -26.23 -7.44 -37.72
C ALA A 639 -24.73 -7.69 -37.46
N ASN A 640 -24.00 -6.69 -36.95
CA ASN A 640 -22.56 -6.76 -36.70
C ASN A 640 -22.24 -6.30 -35.27
N GLN A 641 -21.95 -7.25 -34.39
CA GLN A 641 -21.68 -6.96 -32.99
C GLN A 641 -20.22 -6.49 -32.74
N PHE A 642 -19.28 -6.85 -33.62
CA PHE A 642 -17.87 -6.45 -33.58
C PHE A 642 -17.27 -6.33 -34.98
N ASP A 643 -16.13 -5.64 -35.10
CA ASP A 643 -15.34 -5.56 -36.33
C ASP A 643 -14.50 -6.85 -36.50
N PRO A 644 -14.74 -7.66 -37.55
CA PRO A 644 -14.00 -8.92 -37.77
C PRO A 644 -12.51 -8.69 -38.10
N THR A 645 -12.10 -7.45 -38.37
CA THR A 645 -10.69 -7.08 -38.53
C THR A 645 -10.00 -6.77 -37.19
N VAL A 646 -10.78 -6.61 -36.12
CA VAL A 646 -10.32 -6.37 -34.74
C VAL A 646 -10.49 -7.63 -33.89
N VAL A 647 -11.58 -8.37 -34.03
CA VAL A 647 -11.87 -9.57 -33.22
C VAL A 647 -12.03 -10.81 -34.10
N SER A 648 -11.39 -11.91 -33.70
CA SER A 648 -11.57 -13.23 -34.31
C SER A 648 -12.02 -14.28 -33.31
N CYS A 649 -13.06 -15.02 -33.67
CA CYS A 649 -13.52 -16.20 -32.96
C CYS A 649 -12.78 -17.44 -33.47
N THR A 650 -12.01 -18.10 -32.60
CA THR A 650 -11.07 -19.15 -33.03
C THR A 650 -11.63 -20.58 -32.99
N ASN A 651 -12.84 -20.79 -32.46
CA ASN A 651 -13.46 -22.12 -32.36
C ASN A 651 -14.72 -22.20 -33.24
N PRO A 652 -14.71 -22.97 -34.35
CA PRO A 652 -15.84 -23.08 -35.30
C PRO A 652 -17.14 -23.67 -34.72
N GLY A 653 -17.13 -24.21 -33.50
CA GLY A 653 -18.29 -24.80 -32.84
C GLY A 653 -18.76 -24.08 -31.58
N ASP A 654 -18.11 -22.97 -31.17
CA ASP A 654 -18.46 -22.24 -29.96
C ASP A 654 -19.08 -20.88 -30.30
N ASP A 655 -20.41 -20.89 -30.38
CA ASP A 655 -21.25 -19.75 -30.74
C ASP A 655 -21.10 -18.55 -29.78
N TRP A 656 -20.45 -18.72 -28.63
CA TRP A 656 -20.33 -17.70 -27.60
C TRP A 656 -19.69 -16.40 -28.12
N CYS A 657 -18.67 -16.53 -28.97
CA CYS A 657 -17.84 -15.40 -29.40
C CYS A 657 -18.59 -14.48 -30.38
N LYS A 658 -19.63 -14.96 -31.07
CA LYS A 658 -20.49 -14.11 -31.92
C LYS A 658 -21.28 -13.06 -31.14
N TYR A 659 -21.34 -13.22 -29.82
CA TYR A 659 -22.02 -12.30 -28.91
C TYR A 659 -21.09 -11.29 -28.24
N ILE A 660 -19.83 -11.19 -28.69
CA ILE A 660 -18.95 -10.08 -28.30
C ILE A 660 -19.55 -8.78 -28.85
N VAL A 661 -19.69 -7.78 -28.00
CA VAL A 661 -20.10 -6.42 -28.35
C VAL A 661 -18.87 -5.53 -28.26
N GLU A 662 -18.51 -4.95 -29.39
CA GLU A 662 -17.47 -3.93 -29.50
C GLU A 662 -18.09 -2.52 -29.45
N ARG A 663 -17.43 -1.63 -28.72
CA ARG A 663 -17.62 -0.19 -28.83
C ARG A 663 -16.25 0.48 -28.94
N ALA A 664 -16.05 1.21 -30.03
CA ALA A 664 -14.82 1.92 -30.33
C ALA A 664 -15.14 3.36 -30.75
N GLN A 665 -14.96 4.29 -29.83
CA GLN A 665 -15.26 5.72 -30.01
C GLN A 665 -14.09 6.57 -29.54
N LEU A 666 -13.47 7.31 -30.47
CA LEU A 666 -12.48 8.33 -30.15
C LEU A 666 -13.27 9.61 -29.93
N LYS A 667 -13.14 10.20 -28.74
CA LYS A 667 -13.85 11.42 -28.40
C LYS A 667 -12.85 12.56 -28.24
N ASP A 668 -13.34 13.78 -28.45
CA ASP A 668 -12.55 15.00 -28.33
C ASP A 668 -12.07 15.20 -26.88
N PRO A 669 -10.75 15.08 -26.61
CA PRO A 669 -10.19 15.22 -25.27
C PRO A 669 -10.35 16.64 -24.72
N LEU A 670 -10.41 17.66 -25.60
CA LEU A 670 -10.59 19.05 -25.21
C LEU A 670 -11.99 19.32 -24.64
N LYS A 671 -12.96 18.45 -24.97
CA LYS A 671 -14.31 18.44 -24.39
C LYS A 671 -14.42 17.53 -23.16
N GLN A 672 -13.28 17.03 -22.65
CA GLN A 672 -13.21 16.11 -21.50
C GLN A 672 -14.00 14.80 -21.71
N ASN A 673 -14.26 14.44 -22.96
CA ASN A 673 -14.99 13.22 -23.28
C ASN A 673 -14.01 12.06 -23.34
N LYS A 674 -14.22 11.06 -22.48
CA LYS A 674 -13.40 9.85 -22.44
C LYS A 674 -13.55 9.03 -23.74
N PRO A 675 -12.44 8.60 -24.38
CA PRO A 675 -12.53 7.62 -25.45
C PRO A 675 -13.11 6.31 -24.89
N THR A 676 -13.58 5.44 -25.77
CA THR A 676 -14.17 4.16 -25.37
C THR A 676 -13.70 3.10 -26.32
N PHE A 677 -12.89 2.16 -25.84
CA PHE A 677 -12.45 0.98 -26.59
C PHE A 677 -12.75 -0.24 -25.74
N THR A 678 -13.94 -0.80 -25.91
CA THR A 678 -14.43 -1.89 -25.06
C THR A 678 -14.83 -3.10 -25.88
N LEU A 679 -14.46 -4.27 -25.38
CA LEU A 679 -14.99 -5.56 -25.79
C LEU A 679 -15.70 -6.16 -24.58
N SER A 680 -17.01 -6.34 -24.70
CA SER A 680 -17.82 -6.99 -23.69
C SER A 680 -18.42 -8.24 -24.28
N THR A 681 -18.43 -9.34 -23.55
CA THR A 681 -19.11 -10.55 -24.02
C THR A 681 -20.53 -10.56 -23.45
N ARG A 682 -21.55 -10.98 -24.21
CA ARG A 682 -22.88 -11.17 -23.63
C ARG A 682 -22.96 -12.51 -22.90
N LYS A 683 -24.03 -12.66 -22.12
CA LYS A 683 -24.41 -13.91 -21.46
C LYS A 683 -24.40 -15.08 -22.45
N PRO A 684 -23.52 -16.08 -22.31
CA PRO A 684 -23.66 -17.31 -23.09
C PRO A 684 -24.96 -18.00 -22.65
N ASN A 685 -25.78 -18.36 -23.63
CA ASN A 685 -27.12 -18.94 -23.43
C ASN A 685 -27.11 -20.39 -22.97
#